data_AF-A0A6P7J579-F1
#
_entry.id   AF-A0A6P7J579-F1
#
_cell.length_a   1.000
_cell.length_b   1.000
_cell.length_c   1.000
_cell.angle_alpha   90.00
_cell.angle_beta   90.00
_cell.angle_gamma   90.00
#
_symmetry.space_group_name_H-M   'P 1'
#
loop_
_entity.id
_entity.type
_entity.pdbx_description
1 polymer ?
#
loop_
_entity_poly.entity_id
_entity_poly.type
_entity_poly.pdbx_seq_one_letter_code
_entity_poly.pdbx_strand_id
1 'polypeptide(L)'
;MAAEGCEEMCGNGDLDESSAVEATKVPSPPPAEASEASEENGSTSMATEHPVGPDPASFSIAPGTEDEEGELPADFERLWKAAHDNPQDFTSWTDLLQYCEQESHFSASRRSLEAFLARYPLCYGYWKKFADLERRAGYNNKAEEVCIRGLQAIPLSVDLWIHYINLLLGTLDMNLPESPERIRSVFEDAVAAAGLDFHSDRLWDLYVEWEKEQGNMKNAAAVLDRVLKVPTQLYNTHYTKLKEHLNSYPPKDVLSLEEYEELRELCCQSQKAERAEQAQEQQEDRPPGEEEPDTPKDTDSEELIQKIREHLLVLREKVYQDNEAEVRQRWSFEDAIKRPYFHVKPLDRLQLRAWHSYLDWEIAQLSRDTKEQSTEDPSQTTTEESEVTPQHQETSEEASAASDDHRVRILFERCLIACALYEEFWTRYILYLEPQSVDEARAVYRRACEIHLAYKPNIHMQWAAFEERHGNLTDARQVLEALEKTLPGLAVVRLRRAALERRAGQLEQSEALLTEAVAESKEKPVLHAFYSIKLARLLLKLGRDPSRARRVLQEALEISPDNDKLHMNLLELEVSGDPWASAEAVRECVTRALAAPLAPHTKILLSQRGLQFAEDYSSSIQSVLSVYEEHQKLLKELGGTKRGAENGDEDPEKLSKTDDGSAVVSAQAPPTMPHVPITTPPPPMMGTDMSAQAGYGGYSSWYQQPQYGSYGYQNTWNYNQGYYPPS
;
A
#
# COMPACT_ATOMS: atom_id res chain seq x y z
N MET A 1 -37.39 33.47 29.47
CA MET A 1 -36.74 32.61 30.47
C MET A 1 -35.58 31.93 29.75
N ALA A 2 -34.51 32.69 29.45
CA ALA A 2 -33.32 32.85 30.29
C ALA A 2 -32.43 31.58 30.17
N ALA A 3 -31.39 31.56 29.33
CA ALA A 3 -30.04 32.19 29.53
C ALA A 3 -29.14 31.28 30.39
N GLU A 4 -27.84 30.99 30.14
CA GLU A 4 -26.80 31.30 29.11
C GLU A 4 -25.83 30.07 29.07
N GLY A 5 -24.77 29.92 28.24
CA GLY A 5 -24.17 30.69 27.15
C GLY A 5 -22.68 30.29 26.93
N CYS A 6 -22.18 30.30 25.67
CA CYS A 6 -20.79 30.01 25.21
C CYS A 6 -20.26 28.57 25.41
N GLU A 7 -19.48 27.92 24.53
CA GLU A 7 -18.41 28.30 23.58
C GLU A 7 -16.99 28.45 24.16
N GLU A 8 -16.05 27.95 23.34
CA GLU A 8 -14.62 28.31 23.21
C GLU A 8 -13.47 27.55 23.94
N MET A 9 -12.51 27.19 23.08
CA MET A 9 -11.04 27.18 23.19
C MET A 9 -10.24 26.00 23.74
N CYS A 10 -9.27 25.61 22.89
CA CYS A 10 -8.02 24.93 23.23
C CYS A 10 -7.19 25.80 24.21
N GLY A 11 -6.35 25.16 25.02
CA GLY A 11 -5.36 25.85 25.85
C GLY A 11 -4.14 24.97 26.12
N ASN A 12 -2.95 25.51 25.89
CA ASN A 12 -1.67 24.88 26.22
C ASN A 12 -1.54 24.66 27.73
N GLY A 13 -0.76 23.64 28.12
CA GLY A 13 -0.24 23.49 29.48
C GLY A 13 1.28 23.61 29.48
N ASP A 14 1.79 24.82 29.60
CA ASP A 14 3.19 25.06 29.93
C ASP A 14 3.50 24.50 31.33
N LEU A 15 4.71 23.96 31.52
CA LEU A 15 5.19 23.50 32.82
C LEU A 15 5.95 24.64 33.51
N ASP A 16 5.35 25.20 34.56
CA ASP A 16 5.97 26.23 35.38
C ASP A 16 7.16 25.68 36.19
N GLU A 17 8.30 26.36 36.11
CA GLU A 17 9.44 26.13 37.00
C GLU A 17 9.19 26.74 38.39
N SER A 18 9.44 25.98 39.46
CA SER A 18 10.39 26.41 40.51
C SER A 18 10.45 25.47 41.72
N SER A 19 11.66 25.03 42.05
CA SER A 19 12.16 24.97 43.44
C SER A 19 13.67 24.71 43.42
N ALA A 20 14.45 25.63 43.96
CA ALA A 20 15.91 25.56 43.93
C ALA A 20 16.48 24.67 45.05
N VAL A 21 17.54 23.93 44.75
CA VAL A 21 18.43 23.32 45.75
C VAL A 21 19.89 23.57 45.34
N GLU A 22 20.74 23.89 46.31
CA GLU A 22 22.07 24.49 46.12
C GLU A 22 23.08 23.59 45.40
N ALA A 23 23.82 24.15 44.44
CA ALA A 23 24.95 23.51 43.79
C ALA A 23 26.27 23.78 44.55
N THR A 24 26.85 22.72 45.13
CA THR A 24 28.21 22.76 45.69
C THR A 24 29.27 22.65 44.58
N LYS A 25 30.39 23.36 44.75
CA LYS A 25 31.38 23.67 43.70
C LYS A 25 32.64 22.78 43.80
N VAL A 26 33.55 22.88 42.81
CA VAL A 26 34.99 22.46 42.80
C VAL A 26 35.27 21.00 42.35
N PRO A 27 36.30 20.69 41.50
CA PRO A 27 36.87 21.41 40.36
C PRO A 27 37.21 20.51 39.12
N SER A 28 37.68 21.11 38.03
CA SER A 28 38.35 20.43 36.90
C SER A 28 39.89 20.44 37.02
N PRO A 29 40.62 19.42 36.48
CA PRO A 29 42.05 19.48 36.19
C PRO A 29 42.37 19.68 34.68
N PRO A 30 43.63 20.02 34.30
CA PRO A 30 43.93 20.78 33.07
C PRO A 30 44.59 20.00 31.91
N PRO A 31 44.77 20.64 30.72
CA PRO A 31 45.48 20.07 29.56
C PRO A 31 46.94 20.55 29.40
N ALA A 32 47.81 19.68 28.84
CA ALA A 32 49.15 19.90 28.23
C ALA A 32 49.82 18.52 28.02
N GLU A 33 50.76 18.24 27.10
CA GLU A 33 51.31 18.91 25.91
C GLU A 33 51.97 17.82 25.00
N ALA A 34 52.52 18.20 23.83
CA ALA A 34 52.98 17.28 22.79
C ALA A 34 54.37 16.61 23.02
N SER A 35 54.65 15.53 22.27
CA SER A 35 56.01 15.09 21.89
C SER A 35 56.01 14.29 20.58
N GLU A 36 57.13 14.29 19.86
CA GLU A 36 57.24 13.90 18.43
C GLU A 36 57.79 12.47 18.19
N ALA A 37 57.66 12.03 16.92
CA ALA A 37 58.67 11.32 16.09
C ALA A 37 58.58 9.81 15.75
N SER A 38 59.17 9.51 14.58
CA SER A 38 59.60 8.22 13.97
C SER A 38 58.61 7.32 13.17
N GLU A 39 58.54 7.61 11.86
CA GLU A 39 59.05 6.81 10.71
C GLU A 39 58.56 5.38 10.34
N GLU A 40 58.37 5.22 9.01
CA GLU A 40 58.50 4.06 8.11
C GLU A 40 57.86 2.68 8.43
N ASN A 41 56.91 2.26 7.57
CA ASN A 41 57.27 1.56 6.32
C ASN A 41 56.05 1.33 5.39
N GLY A 42 56.30 1.28 4.08
CA GLY A 42 55.28 0.97 3.07
C GLY A 42 55.44 -0.43 2.47
N SER A 43 54.39 -0.93 1.81
CA SER A 43 54.49 -2.01 0.83
C SER A 43 53.33 -1.97 -0.16
N THR A 44 53.63 -2.23 -1.44
CA THR A 44 52.69 -2.20 -2.56
C THR A 44 52.62 -3.59 -3.19
N SER A 45 51.42 -4.08 -3.52
CA SER A 45 51.26 -5.24 -4.40
C SER A 45 50.00 -5.10 -5.26
N MET A 46 50.11 -5.42 -6.55
CA MET A 46 49.06 -5.20 -7.56
C MET A 46 48.21 -6.44 -7.85
N ALA A 47 47.02 -6.17 -8.42
CA ALA A 47 46.27 -6.96 -9.40
C ALA A 47 45.60 -8.27 -8.97
N THR A 48 44.26 -8.31 -9.09
CA THR A 48 43.60 -8.88 -10.29
C THR A 48 42.10 -8.53 -10.33
N GLU A 49 41.55 -8.32 -11.53
CA GLU A 49 40.13 -7.97 -11.77
C GLU A 49 39.34 -9.21 -12.26
N HIS A 50 38.07 -9.32 -11.87
CA HIS A 50 36.91 -9.59 -12.75
C HIS A 50 35.59 -9.57 -11.93
N PRO A 51 34.40 -9.40 -12.56
CA PRO A 51 33.35 -8.55 -12.00
C PRO A 51 32.23 -9.28 -11.24
N VAL A 52 31.60 -8.54 -10.31
CA VAL A 52 30.32 -8.87 -9.66
C VAL A 52 29.43 -7.62 -9.71
N GLY A 53 28.11 -7.81 -9.85
CA GLY A 53 27.14 -6.74 -10.08
C GLY A 53 26.88 -5.80 -8.88
N PRO A 54 26.09 -4.73 -9.07
CA PRO A 54 25.92 -3.69 -8.07
C PRO A 54 24.87 -4.05 -7.01
N ASP A 55 25.32 -4.23 -5.77
CA ASP A 55 24.47 -4.13 -4.58
C ASP A 55 24.37 -2.66 -4.09
N PRO A 56 23.31 -2.27 -3.36
CA PRO A 56 23.02 -0.88 -3.03
C PRO A 56 23.96 -0.34 -1.95
N ALA A 57 24.95 0.45 -2.36
CA ALA A 57 25.96 0.98 -1.46
C ALA A 57 25.41 2.10 -0.53
N SER A 58 25.54 1.84 0.77
CA SER A 58 25.64 2.83 1.84
C SER A 58 26.39 4.10 1.40
N PHE A 59 25.72 5.26 1.43
CA PHE A 59 26.30 6.56 1.11
C PHE A 59 27.38 6.97 2.13
N SER A 60 28.65 6.86 1.73
CA SER A 60 29.76 7.59 2.37
C SER A 60 30.15 8.77 1.48
N ILE A 61 30.02 9.97 2.03
CA ILE A 61 30.30 11.23 1.34
C ILE A 61 31.83 11.44 1.25
N ALA A 62 32.33 11.71 0.05
CA ALA A 62 33.70 12.22 -0.11
C ALA A 62 33.75 13.72 0.23
N PRO A 63 34.69 14.18 1.06
CA PRO A 63 34.78 15.60 1.41
C PRO A 63 35.47 16.39 0.29
N GLY A 64 34.86 17.48 -0.20
CA GLY A 64 35.58 18.34 -1.14
C GLY A 64 34.80 19.30 -2.05
N THR A 65 33.86 20.10 -1.52
CA THR A 65 33.74 21.52 -1.93
C THR A 65 33.23 22.32 -0.74
N GLU A 66 34.02 23.29 -0.28
CA GLU A 66 33.63 24.25 0.74
C GLU A 66 32.65 25.27 0.11
N ASP A 67 31.35 24.93 0.05
CA ASP A 67 30.30 25.94 -0.09
C ASP A 67 30.29 26.78 1.21
N GLU A 68 30.36 28.11 1.11
CA GLU A 68 30.42 29.00 2.28
C GLU A 68 29.26 28.73 3.26
N GLU A 69 29.58 28.26 4.47
CA GLU A 69 28.64 28.20 5.59
C GLU A 69 28.34 29.61 6.11
N GLY A 70 27.54 30.35 5.34
CA GLY A 70 26.86 31.55 5.84
C GLY A 70 26.01 31.20 7.06
N GLU A 71 25.93 32.12 8.02
CA GLU A 71 25.16 31.92 9.26
C GLU A 71 23.71 31.54 8.92
N LEU A 72 23.30 30.34 9.35
CA LEU A 72 21.95 29.85 9.11
C LEU A 72 20.91 30.81 9.73
N PRO A 73 19.78 31.06 9.06
CA PRO A 73 18.77 32.01 9.57
C PRO A 73 18.30 31.66 10.99
N ALA A 74 18.04 32.66 11.83
CA ALA A 74 17.89 32.48 13.27
C ALA A 74 16.76 31.50 13.69
N ASP A 75 15.68 31.41 12.93
CA ASP A 75 14.58 30.46 13.16
C ASP A 75 14.76 29.11 12.43
N PHE A 76 15.79 28.96 11.60
CA PHE A 76 16.03 27.77 10.78
C PHE A 76 16.19 26.53 11.66
N GLU A 77 17.09 26.54 12.64
CA GLU A 77 17.33 25.38 13.51
C GLU A 77 16.10 24.98 14.33
N ARG A 78 15.24 25.96 14.69
CA ARG A 78 13.98 25.69 15.40
C ARG A 78 12.97 24.96 14.51
N LEU A 79 12.77 25.45 13.28
CA LEU A 79 11.85 24.84 12.31
C LEU A 79 12.40 23.52 11.75
N TRP A 80 13.71 23.45 11.51
CA TRP A 80 14.44 22.23 11.12
C TRP A 80 14.23 21.14 12.16
N LYS A 81 14.45 21.45 13.45
CA LYS A 81 14.22 20.52 14.54
C LYS A 81 12.75 20.08 14.62
N ALA A 82 11.78 21.00 14.53
CA ALA A 82 10.36 20.63 14.54
C ALA A 82 10.00 19.62 13.43
N ALA A 83 10.51 19.84 12.21
CA ALA A 83 10.32 18.93 11.08
C ALA A 83 11.04 17.58 11.25
N HIS A 84 12.17 17.52 11.96
CA HIS A 84 12.92 16.27 12.22
C HIS A 84 12.39 15.48 13.42
N ASP A 85 11.89 16.17 14.45
CA ASP A 85 11.24 15.55 15.61
C ASP A 85 9.89 14.92 15.22
N ASN A 86 9.19 15.47 14.21
CA ASN A 86 7.99 14.88 13.62
C ASN A 86 8.03 14.83 12.07
N PRO A 87 8.77 13.87 11.46
CA PRO A 87 8.95 13.79 10.01
C PRO A 87 7.68 13.54 9.20
N GLN A 88 6.57 13.17 9.86
CA GLN A 88 5.27 12.93 9.22
C GLN A 88 4.39 14.19 9.15
N ASP A 89 4.73 15.24 9.90
CA ASP A 89 4.01 16.50 9.83
C ASP A 89 4.45 17.32 8.62
N PHE A 90 3.66 17.18 7.56
CA PHE A 90 3.79 17.97 6.34
C PHE A 90 3.75 19.48 6.60
N THR A 91 3.04 19.96 7.63
CA THR A 91 2.95 21.41 7.90
C THR A 91 4.26 21.99 8.43
N SER A 92 4.92 21.34 9.40
CA SER A 92 6.28 21.70 9.82
C SER A 92 7.27 21.78 8.65
N TRP A 93 7.20 20.85 7.68
CA TRP A 93 8.04 20.92 6.47
C TRP A 93 7.67 22.08 5.55
N THR A 94 6.38 22.36 5.31
CA THR A 94 5.99 23.48 4.45
C THR A 94 6.34 24.84 5.05
N ASP A 95 6.24 24.97 6.38
CA ASP A 95 6.57 26.20 7.09
C ASP A 95 8.08 26.47 7.07
N LEU A 96 8.90 25.42 7.27
CA LEU A 96 10.36 25.47 7.09
C LEU A 96 10.73 25.90 5.66
N LEU A 97 10.12 25.29 4.63
CA LEU A 97 10.40 25.61 3.24
C LEU A 97 9.94 27.03 2.86
N GLN A 98 8.78 27.47 3.35
CA GLN A 98 8.28 28.82 3.16
C GLN A 98 9.20 29.86 3.83
N TYR A 99 9.70 29.58 5.03
CA TYR A 99 10.68 30.43 5.71
C TYR A 99 12.00 30.51 4.93
N CYS A 100 12.53 29.38 4.45
CA CYS A 100 13.73 29.36 3.60
C CYS A 100 13.54 30.15 2.29
N GLU A 101 12.36 30.06 1.67
CA GLU A 101 12.00 30.87 0.49
C GLU A 101 11.91 32.38 0.81
N GLN A 102 11.42 32.76 1.98
CA GLN A 102 11.31 34.16 2.41
C GLN A 102 12.69 34.79 2.69
N GLU A 103 13.54 34.10 3.45
CA GLU A 103 14.92 34.54 3.74
C GLU A 103 15.83 34.47 2.50
N SER A 104 15.39 33.81 1.41
CA SER A 104 16.13 33.63 0.16
C SER A 104 17.52 32.99 0.32
N HIS A 105 17.75 32.25 1.42
CA HIS A 105 19.03 31.63 1.71
C HIS A 105 19.17 30.31 0.96
N PHE A 106 20.04 30.27 -0.06
CA PHE A 106 20.19 29.13 -0.97
C PHE A 106 20.59 27.83 -0.25
N SER A 107 21.62 27.85 0.62
CA SER A 107 22.12 26.64 1.30
C SER A 107 21.07 26.01 2.23
N ALA A 108 20.40 26.82 3.05
CA ALA A 108 19.27 26.40 3.90
C ALA A 108 18.10 25.86 3.08
N SER A 109 17.76 26.50 1.96
CA SER A 109 16.71 26.06 1.04
C SER A 109 17.04 24.70 0.39
N ARG A 110 18.27 24.52 -0.12
CA ARG A 110 18.76 23.26 -0.70
C ARG A 110 18.66 22.12 0.32
N ARG A 111 19.23 22.31 1.51
CA ARG A 111 19.23 21.33 2.61
C ARG A 111 17.80 20.94 3.05
N SER A 112 16.88 21.91 3.12
CA SER A 112 15.46 21.65 3.41
C SER A 112 14.73 20.92 2.30
N LEU A 113 14.97 21.27 1.03
CA LEU A 113 14.35 20.61 -0.12
C LEU A 113 14.84 19.17 -0.27
N GLU A 114 16.13 18.90 -0.06
CA GLU A 114 16.69 17.55 -0.11
C GLU A 114 16.10 16.64 0.97
N ALA A 115 16.05 17.10 2.23
CA ALA A 115 15.43 16.35 3.32
C ALA A 115 13.93 16.13 3.11
N PHE A 116 13.20 17.15 2.64
CA PHE A 116 11.78 17.05 2.34
C PHE A 116 11.49 16.07 1.20
N LEU A 117 12.23 16.15 0.09
CA LEU A 117 12.02 15.32 -1.10
C LEU A 117 12.46 13.86 -0.89
N ALA A 118 13.42 13.60 0.01
CA ALA A 118 13.71 12.24 0.47
C ALA A 118 12.52 11.59 1.21
N ARG A 119 11.66 12.40 1.84
CA ARG A 119 10.47 11.93 2.59
C ARG A 119 9.19 11.94 1.75
N TYR A 120 9.02 12.97 0.90
CA TYR A 120 7.84 13.18 0.04
C TYR A 120 8.24 13.27 -1.44
N PRO A 121 8.87 12.22 -2.02
CA PRO A 121 9.38 12.28 -3.39
C PRO A 121 8.30 12.50 -4.45
N LEU A 122 7.03 12.19 -4.16
CA LEU A 122 5.89 12.37 -5.07
C LEU A 122 5.41 13.83 -5.21
N CYS A 123 5.98 14.76 -4.44
CA CYS A 123 5.64 16.18 -4.47
C CYS A 123 6.31 16.92 -5.65
N TYR A 124 5.92 16.61 -6.90
CA TYR A 124 6.53 17.15 -8.13
C TYR A 124 6.67 18.68 -8.18
N GLY A 125 5.75 19.44 -7.56
CA GLY A 125 5.84 20.90 -7.47
C GLY A 125 7.08 21.40 -6.70
N TYR A 126 7.58 20.63 -5.74
CA TYR A 126 8.79 20.96 -4.98
C TYR A 126 10.07 20.57 -5.71
N TRP A 127 10.06 19.51 -6.54
CA TRP A 127 11.13 19.23 -7.50
C TRP A 127 11.32 20.40 -8.49
N LYS A 128 10.23 20.95 -9.04
CA LYS A 128 10.27 22.17 -9.88
C LYS A 128 10.87 23.36 -9.12
N LYS A 129 10.38 23.65 -7.91
CA LYS A 129 10.91 24.72 -7.06
C LYS A 129 12.42 24.56 -6.79
N PHE A 130 12.90 23.34 -6.61
CA PHE A 130 14.31 23.05 -6.37
C PHE A 130 15.17 23.28 -7.63
N ALA A 131 14.73 22.80 -8.80
CA ALA A 131 15.40 23.09 -10.07
C ALA A 131 15.42 24.61 -10.36
N ASP A 132 14.32 25.32 -10.09
CA ASP A 132 14.23 26.79 -10.20
C ASP A 132 15.09 27.54 -9.17
N LEU A 133 15.40 26.94 -8.01
CA LEU A 133 16.35 27.50 -7.04
C LEU A 133 17.78 27.40 -7.56
N GLU A 134 18.21 26.22 -8.00
CA GLU A 134 19.56 26.00 -8.55
C GLU A 134 19.80 26.82 -9.82
N ARG A 135 18.79 26.93 -10.70
CA ARG A 135 18.83 27.81 -11.88
C ARG A 135 18.99 29.29 -11.51
N ARG A 136 18.27 29.77 -10.48
CA ARG A 136 18.44 31.16 -9.98
C ARG A 136 19.80 31.41 -9.35
N ALA A 137 20.43 30.38 -8.78
CA ALA A 137 21.81 30.43 -8.30
C ALA A 137 22.87 30.32 -9.42
N GLY A 138 22.46 30.09 -10.68
CA GLY A 138 23.34 29.95 -11.84
C GLY A 138 23.90 28.53 -12.05
N TYR A 139 23.52 27.57 -11.21
CA TYR A 139 24.00 26.18 -11.29
C TYR A 139 23.13 25.32 -12.21
N ASN A 140 23.11 25.64 -13.51
CA ASN A 140 22.28 24.94 -14.50
C ASN A 140 22.46 23.40 -14.48
N ASN A 141 23.69 22.91 -14.32
CA ASN A 141 23.97 21.47 -14.24
C ASN A 141 23.32 20.82 -13.00
N LYS A 142 23.30 21.52 -11.84
CA LYS A 142 22.61 21.05 -10.63
C LYS A 142 21.09 21.08 -10.80
N ALA A 143 20.56 22.09 -11.50
CA ALA A 143 19.13 22.17 -11.82
C ALA A 143 18.67 21.00 -12.71
N GLU A 144 19.48 20.61 -13.70
CA GLU A 144 19.26 19.40 -14.49
C GLU A 144 19.31 18.12 -13.64
N GLU A 145 20.33 17.96 -12.80
CA GLU A 145 20.45 16.80 -11.90
C GLU A 145 19.24 16.67 -10.96
N VAL A 146 18.73 17.78 -10.43
CA VAL A 146 17.51 17.82 -9.62
C VAL A 146 16.28 17.37 -10.41
N CYS A 147 16.13 17.81 -11.67
CA CYS A 147 15.06 17.33 -12.55
C CYS A 147 15.17 15.81 -12.80
N ILE A 148 16.37 15.30 -13.12
CA ILE A 148 16.59 13.87 -13.37
C ILE A 148 16.27 13.04 -12.12
N ARG A 149 16.73 13.45 -10.93
CA ARG A 149 16.38 12.79 -9.65
C ARG A 149 14.86 12.80 -9.40
N GLY A 150 14.18 13.91 -9.71
CA GLY A 150 12.72 14.01 -9.60
C GLY A 150 11.97 13.11 -10.58
N LEU A 151 12.49 12.93 -11.79
CA LEU A 151 11.92 12.05 -12.81
C LEU A 151 12.18 10.56 -12.52
N GLN A 152 13.32 10.21 -11.93
CA GLN A 152 13.55 8.88 -11.37
C GLN A 152 12.58 8.55 -10.22
N ALA A 153 12.20 9.56 -9.44
CA ALA A 153 11.25 9.42 -8.34
C ALA A 153 9.77 9.44 -8.79
N ILE A 154 9.43 10.15 -9.88
CA ILE A 154 8.06 10.26 -10.43
C ILE A 154 8.07 10.23 -11.97
N PRO A 155 8.34 9.07 -12.61
CA PRO A 155 8.46 9.01 -14.07
C PRO A 155 7.16 9.35 -14.81
N LEU A 156 5.99 9.19 -14.19
CA LEU A 156 4.70 9.52 -14.80
C LEU A 156 4.29 11.00 -14.67
N SER A 157 5.13 11.86 -14.08
CA SER A 157 4.79 13.29 -13.91
C SER A 157 4.98 14.07 -15.21
N VAL A 158 3.94 14.10 -16.05
CA VAL A 158 3.83 14.93 -17.27
C VAL A 158 4.28 16.38 -17.02
N ASP A 159 3.82 16.96 -15.90
CA ASP A 159 4.19 18.31 -15.49
C ASP A 159 5.70 18.48 -15.24
N LEU A 160 6.38 17.48 -14.67
CA LEU A 160 7.82 17.53 -14.37
C LEU A 160 8.66 17.34 -15.64
N TRP A 161 8.26 16.43 -16.54
CA TRP A 161 8.88 16.28 -17.87
C TRP A 161 8.82 17.59 -18.66
N ILE A 162 7.65 18.22 -18.75
CA ILE A 162 7.50 19.53 -19.41
C ILE A 162 8.43 20.58 -18.77
N HIS A 163 8.62 20.57 -17.45
CA HIS A 163 9.55 21.50 -16.79
C HIS A 163 11.02 21.21 -17.13
N TYR A 164 11.43 19.94 -17.18
CA TYR A 164 12.78 19.54 -17.58
C TYR A 164 13.07 19.89 -19.05
N ILE A 165 12.13 19.63 -19.97
CA ILE A 165 12.22 20.03 -21.38
C ILE A 165 12.40 21.55 -21.51
N ASN A 166 11.59 22.34 -20.79
CA ASN A 166 11.70 23.80 -20.78
C ASN A 166 13.01 24.30 -20.15
N LEU A 167 13.57 23.58 -19.16
CA LEU A 167 14.88 23.87 -18.59
C LEU A 167 15.97 23.69 -19.66
N LEU A 168 15.96 22.57 -20.40
CA LEU A 168 16.91 22.30 -21.47
C LEU A 168 16.79 23.33 -22.62
N LEU A 169 15.56 23.63 -23.06
CA LEU A 169 15.29 24.67 -24.06
C LEU A 169 15.82 26.05 -23.66
N GLY A 170 15.82 26.36 -22.35
CA GLY A 170 16.32 27.63 -21.82
C GLY A 170 17.81 27.65 -21.45
N THR A 171 18.54 26.54 -21.55
CA THR A 171 19.94 26.42 -21.06
C THR A 171 20.93 25.83 -22.07
N LEU A 172 20.47 25.02 -23.03
CA LEU A 172 21.30 24.48 -24.10
C LEU A 172 21.55 25.54 -25.20
N ASP A 173 22.71 25.46 -25.85
CA ASP A 173 23.01 26.27 -27.02
C ASP A 173 22.42 25.63 -28.29
N MET A 174 21.36 26.24 -28.84
CA MET A 174 20.66 25.75 -30.04
C MET A 174 21.49 25.89 -31.32
N ASN A 175 22.66 26.54 -31.29
CA ASN A 175 23.59 26.57 -32.42
C ASN A 175 24.41 25.26 -32.54
N LEU A 176 24.40 24.40 -31.51
CA LEU A 176 25.06 23.10 -31.53
C LEU A 176 24.11 22.01 -32.06
N PRO A 177 24.54 21.14 -33.00
CA PRO A 177 23.69 20.09 -33.56
C PRO A 177 23.29 19.02 -32.53
N GLU A 178 24.09 18.84 -31.48
CA GLU A 178 23.84 17.92 -30.37
C GLU A 178 22.63 18.38 -29.51
N SER A 179 22.32 19.68 -29.46
CA SER A 179 21.25 20.21 -28.60
C SER A 179 19.85 19.77 -29.04
N PRO A 180 19.45 19.89 -30.34
CA PRO A 180 18.20 19.31 -30.82
C PRO A 180 18.10 17.79 -30.70
N GLU A 181 19.21 17.05 -30.88
CA GLU A 181 19.24 15.59 -30.70
C GLU A 181 18.95 15.20 -29.24
N ARG A 182 19.60 15.89 -28.29
CA ARG A 182 19.37 15.69 -26.85
C ARG A 182 17.93 16.01 -26.45
N ILE A 183 17.36 17.11 -26.96
CA ILE A 183 15.96 17.49 -26.66
C ILE A 183 14.99 16.44 -27.21
N ARG A 184 15.21 15.93 -28.43
CA ARG A 184 14.41 14.85 -29.01
C ARG A 184 14.46 13.57 -28.17
N SER A 185 15.66 13.17 -27.72
CA SER A 185 15.81 12.03 -26.81
C SER A 185 14.95 12.20 -25.55
N VAL A 186 14.99 13.38 -24.93
CA VAL A 186 14.21 13.69 -23.72
C VAL A 186 12.70 13.71 -23.99
N PHE A 187 12.25 14.14 -25.18
CA PHE A 187 10.84 14.01 -25.58
C PHE A 187 10.42 12.54 -25.73
N GLU A 188 11.26 11.69 -26.34
CA GLU A 188 10.98 10.25 -26.46
C GLU A 188 10.96 9.56 -25.09
N ASP A 189 11.91 9.88 -24.20
CA ASP A 189 11.94 9.38 -22.82
C ASP A 189 10.67 9.81 -22.05
N ALA A 190 10.24 11.06 -22.20
CA ALA A 190 9.03 11.60 -21.58
C ALA A 190 7.76 10.89 -22.10
N VAL A 191 7.69 10.64 -23.41
CA VAL A 191 6.57 9.91 -24.04
C VAL A 191 6.55 8.45 -23.62
N ALA A 192 7.71 7.79 -23.53
CA ALA A 192 7.82 6.42 -23.05
C ALA A 192 7.41 6.27 -21.57
N ALA A 193 7.74 7.26 -20.72
CA ALA A 193 7.46 7.22 -19.29
C ALA A 193 6.04 7.70 -18.90
N ALA A 194 5.52 8.74 -19.57
CA ALA A 194 4.28 9.43 -19.18
C ALA A 194 3.29 9.66 -20.33
N GLY A 195 3.63 9.29 -21.57
CA GLY A 195 2.80 9.53 -22.76
C GLY A 195 1.49 8.75 -22.77
N LEU A 196 1.37 7.66 -22.00
CA LEU A 196 0.14 6.89 -21.81
C LEU A 196 -0.80 7.43 -20.71
N ASP A 197 -0.45 8.52 -20.01
CA ASP A 197 -1.40 9.17 -19.09
C ASP A 197 -2.54 9.83 -19.88
N PHE A 198 -3.78 9.67 -19.41
CA PHE A 198 -4.96 10.28 -20.00
C PHE A 198 -4.87 11.82 -20.12
N HIS A 199 -4.08 12.49 -19.27
CA HIS A 199 -3.87 13.94 -19.27
C HIS A 199 -2.50 14.35 -19.85
N SER A 200 -1.87 13.48 -20.65
CA SER A 200 -0.57 13.72 -21.30
C SER A 200 -0.62 14.72 -22.47
N ASP A 201 -1.81 15.23 -22.86
CA ASP A 201 -2.03 16.06 -24.05
C ASP A 201 -1.03 17.21 -24.22
N ARG A 202 -0.68 17.90 -23.12
CA ARG A 202 0.28 19.02 -23.13
C ARG A 202 1.71 18.63 -23.49
N LEU A 203 2.11 17.38 -23.22
CA LEU A 203 3.44 16.86 -23.59
C LEU A 203 3.49 16.55 -25.08
N TRP A 204 2.44 15.89 -25.60
CA TRP A 204 2.30 15.59 -27.03
C TRP A 204 2.22 16.88 -27.87
N ASP A 205 1.43 17.85 -27.43
CA ASP A 205 1.32 19.17 -28.07
C ASP A 205 2.68 19.86 -28.16
N LEU A 206 3.42 19.94 -27.05
CA LEU A 206 4.73 20.56 -26.99
C LEU A 206 5.75 19.86 -27.91
N TYR A 207 5.68 18.53 -28.03
CA TYR A 207 6.58 17.78 -28.92
C TYR A 207 6.25 18.03 -30.41
N VAL A 208 4.97 18.05 -30.78
CA VAL A 208 4.52 18.36 -32.15
C VAL A 208 4.87 19.80 -32.55
N GLU A 209 4.69 20.75 -31.64
CA GLU A 209 5.07 22.15 -31.86
C GLU A 209 6.58 22.30 -32.02
N TRP A 210 7.37 21.65 -31.16
CA TRP A 210 8.83 21.68 -31.25
C TRP A 210 9.37 21.08 -32.56
N GLU A 211 8.89 19.92 -33.03
CA GLU A 211 9.34 19.36 -34.31
C GLU A 211 8.94 20.22 -35.52
N LYS A 212 7.80 20.94 -35.43
CA LYS A 212 7.42 21.94 -36.45
C LYS A 212 8.37 23.15 -36.44
N GLU A 213 8.80 23.63 -35.26
CA GLU A 213 9.80 24.69 -35.14
C GLU A 213 11.19 24.25 -35.66
N GLN A 214 11.57 22.99 -35.49
CA GLN A 214 12.78 22.41 -36.11
C GLN A 214 12.64 22.21 -37.64
N GLY A 215 11.44 22.38 -38.21
CA GLY A 215 11.16 22.17 -39.63
C GLY A 215 10.91 20.70 -40.04
N ASN A 216 10.87 19.77 -39.10
CA ASN A 216 10.75 18.34 -39.34
C ASN A 216 9.28 17.90 -39.49
N MET A 217 8.64 18.29 -40.59
CA MET A 217 7.20 18.03 -40.83
C MET A 217 6.84 16.53 -40.82
N LYS A 218 7.79 15.65 -41.16
CA LYS A 218 7.65 14.19 -41.06
C LYS A 218 7.59 13.70 -39.61
N ASN A 219 8.52 14.15 -38.76
CA ASN A 219 8.52 13.79 -37.34
C ASN A 219 7.26 14.31 -36.64
N ALA A 220 6.86 15.55 -36.92
CA ALA A 220 5.63 16.12 -36.38
C ALA A 220 4.39 15.27 -36.74
N ALA A 221 4.34 14.69 -37.94
CA ALA A 221 3.27 13.78 -38.34
C ALA A 221 3.38 12.40 -37.67
N ALA A 222 4.60 11.83 -37.56
CA ALA A 222 4.82 10.57 -36.85
C ALA A 222 4.44 10.66 -35.35
N VAL A 223 4.68 11.81 -34.71
CA VAL A 223 4.23 12.08 -33.33
C VAL A 223 2.69 12.21 -33.26
N LEU A 224 2.06 12.87 -34.23
CA LEU A 224 0.60 12.95 -34.33
C LEU A 224 -0.06 11.56 -34.56
N ASP A 225 0.51 10.73 -35.43
CA ASP A 225 0.05 9.35 -35.67
C ASP A 225 0.28 8.43 -34.46
N ARG A 226 1.24 8.75 -33.57
CA ARG A 226 1.44 8.06 -32.28
C ARG A 226 0.40 8.46 -31.24
N VAL A 227 0.19 9.76 -30.98
CA VAL A 227 -0.80 10.21 -29.98
C VAL A 227 -2.22 9.79 -30.36
N LEU A 228 -2.54 9.67 -31.66
CA LEU A 228 -3.84 9.17 -32.10
C LEU A 228 -4.14 7.71 -31.72
N LYS A 229 -3.13 6.92 -31.34
CA LYS A 229 -3.28 5.56 -30.82
C LYS A 229 -3.37 5.52 -29.28
N VAL A 230 -3.25 6.67 -28.61
CA VAL A 230 -3.28 6.79 -27.15
C VAL A 230 -4.60 7.41 -26.70
N PRO A 231 -5.31 6.82 -25.73
CA PRO A 231 -6.53 7.40 -25.20
C PRO A 231 -6.20 8.57 -24.27
N THR A 232 -6.26 9.80 -24.80
CA THR A 232 -6.08 11.05 -24.04
C THR A 232 -7.37 11.84 -23.90
N GLN A 233 -7.39 12.84 -23.02
CA GLN A 233 -8.54 13.70 -22.78
C GLN A 233 -8.91 14.55 -24.02
N LEU A 234 -7.93 14.99 -24.80
CA LEU A 234 -8.11 15.86 -25.96
C LEU A 234 -7.83 15.16 -27.30
N TYR A 235 -8.02 13.84 -27.38
CA TYR A 235 -7.87 13.01 -28.59
C TYR A 235 -8.50 13.62 -29.87
N ASN A 236 -9.67 14.26 -29.75
CA ASN A 236 -10.35 14.96 -30.84
C ASN A 236 -9.60 16.21 -31.36
N THR A 237 -8.86 16.86 -30.47
CA THR A 237 -8.05 18.04 -30.78
C THR A 237 -6.77 17.62 -31.49
N HIS A 238 -6.12 16.54 -31.04
CA HIS A 238 -5.00 15.91 -31.74
C HIS A 238 -5.38 15.49 -33.16
N TYR A 239 -6.57 14.91 -33.33
CA TYR A 239 -7.06 14.53 -34.64
C TYR A 239 -7.36 15.73 -35.55
N THR A 240 -7.88 16.82 -34.99
CA THR A 240 -8.05 18.08 -35.73
C THR A 240 -6.69 18.66 -36.17
N LYS A 241 -5.69 18.66 -35.28
CA LYS A 241 -4.30 19.08 -35.58
C LYS A 241 -3.65 18.20 -36.65
N LEU A 242 -3.92 16.88 -36.68
CA LEU A 242 -3.48 16.02 -37.78
C LEU A 242 -4.14 16.43 -39.10
N LYS A 243 -5.47 16.60 -39.15
CA LYS A 243 -6.18 17.03 -40.37
C LYS A 243 -5.61 18.36 -40.89
N GLU A 244 -5.35 19.32 -40.02
CA GLU A 244 -4.72 20.59 -40.38
C GLU A 244 -3.30 20.41 -40.94
N HIS A 245 -2.47 19.54 -40.32
CA HIS A 245 -1.11 19.24 -40.78
C HIS A 245 -1.10 18.58 -42.17
N LEU A 246 -1.91 17.54 -42.37
CA LEU A 246 -2.02 16.80 -43.64
C LEU A 246 -2.55 17.66 -44.81
N ASN A 247 -3.42 18.64 -44.51
CA ASN A 247 -3.94 19.57 -45.49
C ASN A 247 -2.96 20.71 -45.81
N SER A 248 -2.19 21.18 -44.81
CA SER A 248 -1.28 22.33 -44.96
C SER A 248 0.01 22.01 -45.72
N TYR A 249 0.47 20.76 -45.69
CA TYR A 249 1.75 20.36 -46.28
C TYR A 249 1.58 19.32 -47.41
N PRO A 250 2.52 19.22 -48.38
CA PRO A 250 2.50 18.18 -49.41
C PRO A 250 2.72 16.78 -48.78
N PRO A 251 1.99 15.72 -49.18
CA PRO A 251 2.14 14.40 -48.58
C PRO A 251 3.58 13.83 -48.59
N LYS A 252 4.38 14.18 -49.60
CA LYS A 252 5.80 13.80 -49.71
C LYS A 252 6.68 14.32 -48.56
N ASP A 253 6.32 15.46 -47.99
CA ASP A 253 7.09 16.15 -46.95
C ASP A 253 6.61 15.77 -45.54
N VAL A 254 5.54 14.97 -45.46
CA VAL A 254 4.84 14.61 -44.22
C VAL A 254 4.91 13.11 -43.95
N LEU A 255 4.84 12.27 -44.98
CA LEU A 255 4.91 10.82 -44.87
C LEU A 255 6.35 10.29 -44.93
N SER A 256 6.56 9.06 -44.46
CA SER A 256 7.74 8.27 -44.81
C SER A 256 7.79 8.02 -46.33
N LEU A 257 8.98 7.70 -46.87
CA LEU A 257 9.11 7.42 -48.31
C LEU A 257 8.31 6.17 -48.71
N GLU A 258 8.36 5.14 -47.87
CA GLU A 258 7.70 3.85 -48.06
C GLU A 258 6.18 3.99 -48.04
N GLU A 259 5.58 4.59 -46.99
CA GLU A 259 4.12 4.83 -46.94
C GLU A 259 3.64 5.73 -48.10
N TYR A 260 4.45 6.70 -48.51
CA TYR A 260 4.10 7.55 -49.65
C TYR A 260 4.10 6.78 -50.98
N GLU A 261 5.09 5.91 -51.20
CA GLU A 261 5.16 5.08 -52.41
C GLU A 261 4.04 4.04 -52.46
N GLU A 262 3.73 3.36 -51.35
CA GLU A 262 2.61 2.42 -51.24
C GLU A 262 1.26 3.09 -51.53
N LEU A 263 0.97 4.21 -50.86
CA LEU A 263 -0.27 4.98 -51.10
C LEU A 263 -0.33 5.52 -52.53
N ARG A 264 0.80 5.95 -53.09
CA ARG A 264 0.88 6.42 -54.48
C ARG A 264 0.60 5.30 -55.46
N GLU A 265 1.14 4.10 -55.26
CA GLU A 265 0.85 2.94 -56.11
C GLU A 265 -0.62 2.54 -56.03
N LEU A 266 -1.19 2.47 -54.83
CA LEU A 266 -2.59 2.10 -54.62
C LEU A 266 -3.55 3.13 -55.25
N CYS A 267 -3.30 4.44 -55.06
CA CYS A 267 -4.07 5.49 -55.73
C CYS A 267 -3.85 5.52 -57.26
N CYS A 268 -2.65 5.19 -57.76
CA CYS A 268 -2.40 5.03 -59.20
C CYS A 268 -3.15 3.83 -59.79
N GLN A 269 -3.25 2.73 -59.05
CA GLN A 269 -4.02 1.54 -59.47
C GLN A 269 -5.52 1.85 -59.48
N SER A 270 -6.05 2.51 -58.44
CA SER A 270 -7.44 3.01 -58.41
C SER A 270 -7.74 3.98 -59.57
N GLN A 271 -6.88 4.97 -59.85
CA GLN A 271 -7.07 5.86 -61.00
C GLN A 271 -7.05 5.11 -62.34
N LYS A 272 -6.21 4.07 -62.49
CA LYS A 272 -6.19 3.24 -63.71
C LYS A 272 -7.45 2.38 -63.84
N ALA A 273 -7.96 1.83 -62.73
CA ALA A 273 -9.21 1.08 -62.71
C ALA A 273 -10.41 1.97 -63.07
N GLU A 274 -10.57 3.11 -62.39
CA GLU A 274 -11.64 4.07 -62.70
C GLU A 274 -11.58 4.58 -64.15
N ARG A 275 -10.37 4.85 -64.69
CA ARG A 275 -10.22 5.23 -66.11
C ARG A 275 -10.55 4.08 -67.06
N ALA A 276 -10.26 2.83 -66.69
CA ALA A 276 -10.63 1.66 -67.49
C ALA A 276 -12.14 1.42 -67.48
N GLU A 277 -12.81 1.60 -66.34
CA GLU A 277 -14.27 1.54 -66.20
C GLU A 277 -14.93 2.68 -67.00
N GLN A 278 -14.48 3.93 -66.83
CA GLN A 278 -14.97 5.07 -67.61
C GLN A 278 -14.70 4.94 -69.11
N ALA A 279 -13.63 4.25 -69.52
CA ALA A 279 -13.35 3.96 -70.93
C ALA A 279 -14.24 2.84 -71.48
N GLN A 280 -14.64 1.87 -70.65
CA GLN A 280 -15.65 0.85 -71.00
C GLN A 280 -17.05 1.49 -71.12
N GLU A 281 -17.44 2.36 -70.20
CA GLU A 281 -18.70 3.12 -70.28
C GLU A 281 -18.72 4.07 -71.50
N GLN A 282 -17.62 4.78 -71.78
CA GLN A 282 -17.51 5.65 -72.96
C GLN A 282 -17.41 4.89 -74.29
N GLN A 283 -17.10 3.58 -74.28
CA GLN A 283 -17.11 2.75 -75.48
C GLN A 283 -18.52 2.34 -75.93
N GLU A 284 -19.55 2.41 -75.07
CA GLU A 284 -20.93 2.19 -75.52
C GLU A 284 -21.51 3.39 -76.31
N ASP A 285 -20.92 4.59 -76.24
CA ASP A 285 -21.57 5.82 -76.73
C ASP A 285 -20.67 6.83 -77.49
N ARG A 286 -19.54 6.40 -78.10
CA ARG A 286 -18.72 7.27 -78.99
C ARG A 286 -18.44 6.72 -80.41
N PRO A 287 -18.51 7.57 -81.46
CA PRO A 287 -18.15 7.18 -82.83
C PRO A 287 -16.63 6.98 -83.01
N PRO A 288 -16.18 6.23 -84.04
CA PRO A 288 -14.76 5.91 -84.21
C PRO A 288 -13.96 7.09 -84.80
N GLY A 289 -12.98 7.59 -84.03
CA GLY A 289 -11.87 8.38 -84.56
C GLY A 289 -11.66 9.77 -83.96
N GLU A 290 -11.15 9.83 -82.73
CA GLU A 290 -10.32 10.94 -82.22
C GLU A 290 -9.12 10.32 -81.46
N GLU A 291 -7.93 10.89 -81.62
CA GLU A 291 -6.67 10.34 -81.11
C GLU A 291 -6.50 10.65 -79.61
N GLU A 292 -5.91 9.72 -78.84
CA GLU A 292 -5.60 9.94 -77.42
C GLU A 292 -4.58 11.08 -77.25
N PRO A 293 -4.82 12.05 -76.36
CA PRO A 293 -3.80 13.01 -75.97
C PRO A 293 -2.78 12.33 -75.05
N ASP A 294 -1.52 12.23 -75.49
CA ASP A 294 -0.39 11.83 -74.67
C ASP A 294 -0.37 12.66 -73.36
N THR A 295 -0.66 12.02 -72.24
CA THR A 295 -0.52 12.64 -70.91
C THR A 295 0.92 12.48 -70.43
N PRO A 296 1.57 13.54 -69.95
CA PRO A 296 2.96 13.48 -69.54
C PRO A 296 3.12 12.59 -68.31
N LYS A 297 3.94 11.55 -68.45
CA LYS A 297 4.48 10.80 -67.31
C LYS A 297 5.40 11.72 -66.49
N ASP A 298 5.48 11.42 -65.20
CA ASP A 298 6.48 11.92 -64.22
C ASP A 298 6.21 13.24 -63.48
N THR A 299 5.00 13.80 -63.56
CA THR A 299 4.47 14.69 -62.49
C THR A 299 3.25 14.07 -61.83
N ASP A 300 3.27 13.98 -60.51
CA ASP A 300 2.10 13.58 -59.72
C ASP A 300 1.01 14.64 -59.91
N SER A 301 -0.09 14.29 -60.58
CA SER A 301 -1.19 15.21 -60.82
C SER A 301 -1.80 15.68 -59.49
N GLU A 302 -2.31 16.90 -59.44
CA GLU A 302 -2.96 17.44 -58.24
C GLU A 302 -4.12 16.53 -57.78
N GLU A 303 -4.84 15.91 -58.73
CA GLU A 303 -5.84 14.87 -58.49
C GLU A 303 -5.29 13.61 -57.77
N LEU A 304 -4.09 13.16 -58.13
CA LEU A 304 -3.44 12.02 -57.48
C LEU A 304 -3.01 12.38 -56.05
N ILE A 305 -2.44 13.57 -55.86
CA ILE A 305 -2.06 14.10 -54.55
C ILE A 305 -3.30 14.25 -53.64
N GLN A 306 -4.42 14.71 -54.20
CA GLN A 306 -5.69 14.83 -53.49
C GLN A 306 -6.26 13.46 -53.11
N LYS A 307 -6.26 12.46 -54.01
CA LYS A 307 -6.67 11.08 -53.68
C LYS A 307 -5.79 10.43 -52.61
N ILE A 308 -4.48 10.66 -52.64
CA ILE A 308 -3.56 10.17 -51.59
C ILE A 308 -3.93 10.78 -50.23
N ARG A 309 -4.24 12.09 -50.17
CA ARG A 309 -4.73 12.74 -48.94
C ARG A 309 -6.05 12.16 -48.45
N GLU A 310 -7.01 11.95 -49.34
CA GLU A 310 -8.32 11.38 -48.99
C GLU A 310 -8.18 9.95 -48.44
N HIS A 311 -7.38 9.10 -49.08
CA HIS A 311 -7.13 7.74 -48.61
C HIS A 311 -6.39 7.72 -47.26
N LEU A 312 -5.38 8.59 -47.08
CA LEU A 312 -4.67 8.75 -45.81
C LEU A 312 -5.59 9.20 -44.68
N LEU A 313 -6.49 10.16 -44.97
CA LEU A 313 -7.50 10.62 -44.01
C LEU A 313 -8.46 9.48 -43.62
N VAL A 314 -8.90 8.63 -44.55
CA VAL A 314 -9.74 7.46 -44.24
C VAL A 314 -9.00 6.47 -43.32
N LEU A 315 -7.72 6.18 -43.59
CA LEU A 315 -6.92 5.30 -42.74
C LEU A 315 -6.77 5.84 -41.30
N ARG A 316 -6.50 7.14 -41.15
CA ARG A 316 -6.33 7.79 -39.84
C ARG A 316 -7.67 8.08 -39.13
N GLU A 317 -8.77 8.26 -39.87
CA GLU A 317 -10.14 8.34 -39.33
C GLU A 317 -10.55 7.02 -38.66
N LYS A 318 -10.16 5.86 -39.23
CA LYS A 318 -10.39 4.56 -38.58
C LYS A 318 -9.67 4.49 -37.23
N VAL A 319 -8.37 4.80 -37.18
CA VAL A 319 -7.58 4.81 -35.94
C VAL A 319 -8.18 5.78 -34.90
N TYR A 320 -8.65 6.94 -35.34
CA TYR A 320 -9.37 7.88 -34.47
C TYR A 320 -10.66 7.28 -33.89
N GLN A 321 -11.46 6.56 -34.68
CA GLN A 321 -12.71 5.92 -34.22
C GLN A 321 -12.44 4.77 -33.25
N ASP A 322 -11.40 3.98 -33.49
CA ASP A 322 -10.95 2.90 -32.60
C ASP A 322 -10.50 3.51 -31.25
N ASN A 323 -9.68 4.57 -31.26
CA ASN A 323 -9.26 5.27 -30.05
C ASN A 323 -10.43 5.99 -29.32
N GLU A 324 -11.38 6.57 -30.05
CA GLU A 324 -12.60 7.17 -29.47
C GLU A 324 -13.42 6.12 -28.70
N ALA A 325 -13.48 4.87 -29.17
CA ALA A 325 -14.11 3.77 -28.44
C ALA A 325 -13.37 3.43 -27.14
N GLU A 326 -12.04 3.39 -27.16
CA GLU A 326 -11.19 3.15 -25.98
C GLU A 326 -11.26 4.29 -24.94
N VAL A 327 -11.30 5.55 -25.39
CA VAL A 327 -11.52 6.73 -24.55
C VAL A 327 -12.91 6.68 -23.92
N ARG A 328 -13.95 6.38 -24.70
CA ARG A 328 -15.35 6.32 -24.24
C ARG A 328 -15.56 5.31 -23.10
N GLN A 329 -14.84 4.18 -23.14
CA GLN A 329 -14.88 3.18 -22.07
C GLN A 329 -14.26 3.68 -20.75
N ARG A 330 -13.22 4.53 -20.83
CA ARG A 330 -12.44 4.99 -19.67
C ARG A 330 -12.89 6.34 -19.11
N TRP A 331 -13.60 7.14 -19.91
CA TRP A 331 -14.00 8.51 -19.59
C TRP A 331 -14.68 8.66 -18.22
N SER A 332 -15.59 7.74 -17.86
CA SER A 332 -16.31 7.79 -16.58
C SER A 332 -15.43 7.51 -15.35
N PHE A 333 -14.34 6.75 -15.52
CA PHE A 333 -13.37 6.49 -14.47
C PHE A 333 -12.38 7.65 -14.31
N GLU A 334 -11.84 8.16 -15.43
CA GLU A 334 -10.94 9.32 -15.42
C GLU A 334 -11.65 10.59 -14.91
N ASP A 335 -12.90 10.86 -15.31
CA ASP A 335 -13.65 11.98 -14.75
C ASP A 335 -13.94 11.80 -13.25
N ALA A 336 -14.13 10.58 -12.75
CA ALA A 336 -14.34 10.36 -11.32
C ALA A 336 -13.08 10.66 -10.46
N ILE A 337 -11.89 10.69 -11.08
CA ILE A 337 -10.62 10.99 -10.41
C ILE A 337 -10.35 12.50 -10.46
N LYS A 338 -10.73 13.22 -9.40
CA LYS A 338 -10.57 14.69 -9.34
C LYS A 338 -9.18 15.14 -8.87
N ARG A 339 -8.36 14.26 -8.29
CA ARG A 339 -6.98 14.55 -7.87
C ARG A 339 -6.01 13.43 -8.29
N PRO A 340 -5.42 13.49 -9.49
CA PRO A 340 -4.47 12.48 -9.98
C PRO A 340 -3.05 12.63 -9.40
N TYR A 341 -2.77 13.72 -8.68
CA TYR A 341 -1.45 13.99 -8.07
C TYR A 341 -1.42 13.71 -6.55
N PHE A 342 -0.22 13.45 -6.03
CA PHE A 342 0.00 13.23 -4.60
C PHE A 342 -0.30 14.49 -3.76
N HIS A 343 -1.02 14.33 -2.66
CA HIS A 343 -1.13 15.32 -1.59
C HIS A 343 -1.54 14.65 -0.27
N VAL A 344 -0.89 15.02 0.83
CA VAL A 344 -1.11 14.48 2.19
C VAL A 344 -2.56 14.54 2.71
N LYS A 345 -3.37 15.53 2.30
CA LYS A 345 -4.80 15.56 2.65
C LYS A 345 -5.49 14.29 2.12
N PRO A 346 -6.26 13.56 2.94
CA PRO A 346 -6.90 12.32 2.50
C PRO A 346 -7.85 12.57 1.32
N LEU A 347 -7.84 11.64 0.37
CA LEU A 347 -8.89 11.47 -0.63
C LEU A 347 -10.20 11.08 0.06
N ASP A 348 -11.31 11.45 -0.57
CA ASP A 348 -12.64 11.05 -0.14
C ASP A 348 -12.97 9.61 -0.58
N ARG A 349 -13.99 9.02 0.04
CA ARG A 349 -14.38 7.63 -0.24
C ARG A 349 -14.90 7.42 -1.67
N LEU A 350 -15.30 8.46 -2.40
CA LEU A 350 -15.73 8.31 -3.79
C LEU A 350 -14.52 8.18 -4.72
N GLN A 351 -13.48 9.00 -4.57
CA GLN A 351 -12.25 8.85 -5.37
C GLN A 351 -11.52 7.53 -5.09
N LEU A 352 -11.46 7.08 -3.83
CA LEU A 352 -10.87 5.75 -3.52
C LEU A 352 -11.64 4.61 -4.19
N ARG A 353 -12.97 4.69 -4.23
CA ARG A 353 -13.81 3.73 -4.98
C ARG A 353 -13.63 3.84 -6.48
N ALA A 354 -13.45 5.05 -7.03
CA ALA A 354 -13.19 5.25 -8.45
C ALA A 354 -11.89 4.55 -8.87
N TRP A 355 -10.80 4.76 -8.12
CA TRP A 355 -9.53 4.06 -8.34
C TRP A 355 -9.66 2.54 -8.26
N HIS A 356 -10.33 2.00 -7.24
CA HIS A 356 -10.58 0.55 -7.15
C HIS A 356 -11.36 0.03 -8.36
N SER A 357 -12.50 0.66 -8.69
CA SER A 357 -13.35 0.24 -9.81
C SER A 357 -12.63 0.30 -11.16
N TYR A 358 -11.78 1.31 -11.37
CA TYR A 358 -11.00 1.44 -12.60
C TYR A 358 -9.91 0.36 -12.72
N LEU A 359 -9.17 0.13 -11.63
CA LEU A 359 -8.21 -0.97 -11.55
C LEU A 359 -8.89 -2.35 -11.70
N ASP A 360 -10.08 -2.55 -11.12
CA ASP A 360 -10.83 -3.81 -11.28
C ASP A 360 -11.29 -3.98 -12.73
N TRP A 361 -11.60 -2.88 -13.41
CA TRP A 361 -12.03 -2.89 -14.81
C TRP A 361 -10.87 -3.16 -15.79
N GLU A 362 -9.74 -2.46 -15.73
CA GLU A 362 -8.59 -2.75 -16.63
C GLU A 362 -8.05 -4.18 -16.42
N ILE A 363 -7.90 -4.64 -15.17
CA ILE A 363 -7.49 -6.04 -14.88
C ILE A 363 -8.51 -7.03 -15.44
N ALA A 364 -9.80 -6.71 -15.38
CA ALA A 364 -10.84 -7.56 -15.96
C ALA A 364 -10.80 -7.59 -17.48
N GLN A 365 -10.46 -6.49 -18.17
CA GLN A 365 -10.30 -6.46 -19.63
C GLN A 365 -9.15 -7.37 -20.08
N LEU A 366 -7.94 -7.18 -19.53
CA LEU A 366 -6.79 -8.06 -19.76
C LEU A 366 -7.16 -9.55 -19.61
N SER A 367 -7.98 -9.88 -18.60
CA SER A 367 -8.45 -11.25 -18.35
C SER A 367 -9.55 -11.78 -19.29
N ARG A 368 -10.22 -10.91 -20.05
CA ARG A 368 -11.18 -11.25 -21.13
C ARG A 368 -10.45 -11.45 -22.44
N ASP A 369 -9.57 -10.52 -22.79
CA ASP A 369 -8.81 -10.57 -24.05
C ASP A 369 -7.98 -11.87 -24.11
N THR A 370 -7.29 -12.20 -23.00
CA THR A 370 -6.61 -13.50 -22.80
C THR A 370 -7.54 -14.72 -22.95
N LYS A 371 -8.83 -14.61 -22.58
CA LYS A 371 -9.79 -15.72 -22.60
C LYS A 371 -10.46 -15.89 -23.96
N GLU A 372 -10.87 -14.82 -24.60
CA GLU A 372 -11.53 -14.86 -25.90
C GLU A 372 -10.57 -15.46 -26.95
N GLN A 373 -9.29 -15.06 -26.91
CA GLN A 373 -8.19 -15.67 -27.67
C GLN A 373 -8.04 -17.19 -27.38
N SER A 374 -8.18 -17.63 -26.12
CA SER A 374 -8.08 -19.06 -25.76
C SER A 374 -9.29 -19.92 -26.20
N THR A 375 -10.35 -19.30 -26.71
CA THR A 375 -11.61 -19.98 -27.09
C THR A 375 -11.88 -20.05 -28.59
N GLU A 376 -10.94 -19.64 -29.45
CA GLU A 376 -11.04 -19.91 -30.88
C GLU A 376 -10.82 -21.40 -31.17
N ASP A 377 -11.93 -22.10 -31.41
CA ASP A 377 -12.00 -23.54 -31.62
C ASP A 377 -11.37 -23.94 -32.98
N PRO A 378 -10.33 -24.80 -33.04
CA PRO A 378 -9.62 -25.14 -34.28
C PRO A 378 -10.44 -25.91 -35.34
N SER A 379 -11.75 -26.10 -35.13
CA SER A 379 -12.58 -27.07 -35.85
C SER A 379 -13.34 -26.53 -37.07
N GLN A 380 -13.07 -25.31 -37.55
CA GLN A 380 -13.65 -24.76 -38.80
C GLN A 380 -12.67 -24.15 -39.80
N THR A 381 -11.57 -24.84 -40.11
CA THR A 381 -10.80 -24.62 -41.36
C THR A 381 -10.60 -25.93 -42.13
N THR A 382 -11.63 -26.34 -42.89
CA THR A 382 -11.46 -27.40 -43.88
C THR A 382 -10.86 -26.85 -45.17
N THR A 383 -9.58 -27.19 -45.40
CA THR A 383 -8.90 -27.32 -46.70
C THR A 383 -9.00 -26.17 -47.70
N GLU A 384 -7.90 -25.43 -47.85
CA GLU A 384 -7.07 -25.51 -49.07
C GLU A 384 -5.62 -25.11 -48.75
N GLU A 385 -4.66 -25.59 -49.55
CA GLU A 385 -3.22 -25.57 -49.22
C GLU A 385 -2.58 -24.19 -49.42
N SER A 386 -1.82 -23.71 -48.41
CA SER A 386 -0.73 -22.76 -48.62
C SER A 386 0.27 -22.83 -47.47
N GLU A 387 1.54 -23.14 -47.77
CA GLU A 387 2.65 -23.07 -46.81
C GLU A 387 2.98 -21.61 -46.49
N VAL A 388 2.54 -21.11 -45.33
CA VAL A 388 3.05 -19.86 -44.74
C VAL A 388 3.42 -20.12 -43.28
N THR A 389 4.60 -19.64 -42.89
CA THR A 389 5.24 -19.86 -41.60
C THR A 389 4.41 -19.32 -40.43
N PRO A 390 4.16 -20.07 -39.34
CA PRO A 390 3.32 -19.62 -38.22
C PRO A 390 3.98 -18.58 -37.29
N GLN A 391 5.23 -18.18 -37.54
CA GLN A 391 6.02 -17.36 -36.61
C GLN A 391 5.57 -15.90 -36.45
N HIS A 392 4.67 -15.38 -37.29
CA HIS A 392 4.23 -13.97 -37.19
C HIS A 392 3.00 -13.76 -36.29
N GLN A 393 2.12 -14.75 -36.12
CA GLN A 393 0.92 -14.60 -35.29
C GLN A 393 1.25 -14.64 -33.80
N GLU A 394 1.98 -15.66 -33.34
CA GLU A 394 2.44 -15.78 -31.93
C GLU A 394 3.16 -14.51 -31.46
N THR A 395 4.05 -13.94 -32.30
CA THR A 395 4.77 -12.68 -31.97
C THR A 395 3.88 -11.43 -31.88
N SER A 396 2.71 -11.44 -32.52
CA SER A 396 1.75 -10.33 -32.44
C SER A 396 0.81 -10.45 -31.24
N GLU A 397 0.49 -11.68 -30.85
CA GLU A 397 -0.38 -12.03 -29.72
C GLU A 397 0.32 -11.79 -28.37
N GLU A 398 1.59 -12.21 -28.26
CA GLU A 398 2.43 -11.85 -27.10
C GLU A 398 2.60 -10.33 -26.97
N ALA A 399 2.70 -9.61 -28.10
CA ALA A 399 2.86 -8.16 -28.12
C ALA A 399 1.59 -7.41 -27.67
N SER A 400 0.37 -7.89 -28.02
CA SER A 400 -0.87 -7.27 -27.51
C SER A 400 -1.04 -7.53 -26.01
N ALA A 401 -0.85 -8.77 -25.55
CA ALA A 401 -0.99 -9.10 -24.13
C ALA A 401 0.02 -8.35 -23.25
N ALA A 402 1.26 -8.19 -23.74
CA ALA A 402 2.28 -7.37 -23.08
C ALA A 402 1.93 -5.87 -23.06
N SER A 403 1.27 -5.36 -24.12
CA SER A 403 0.77 -3.98 -24.16
C SER A 403 -0.32 -3.75 -23.10
N ASP A 404 -1.25 -4.69 -22.92
CA ASP A 404 -2.35 -4.55 -21.97
C ASP A 404 -1.90 -4.72 -20.51
N ASP A 405 -0.96 -5.64 -20.21
CA ASP A 405 -0.31 -5.68 -18.89
C ASP A 405 0.46 -4.39 -18.60
N HIS A 406 1.18 -3.84 -19.59
CA HIS A 406 1.87 -2.55 -19.45
C HIS A 406 0.88 -1.41 -19.12
N ARG A 407 -0.30 -1.36 -19.75
CA ARG A 407 -1.37 -0.40 -19.42
C ARG A 407 -1.85 -0.56 -17.97
N VAL A 408 -2.07 -1.79 -17.50
CA VAL A 408 -2.47 -2.07 -16.10
C VAL A 408 -1.39 -1.60 -15.12
N ARG A 409 -0.12 -1.89 -15.39
CA ARG A 409 1.03 -1.43 -14.58
C ARG A 409 1.09 0.10 -14.52
N ILE A 410 0.95 0.79 -15.65
CA ILE A 410 0.89 2.26 -15.70
C ILE A 410 -0.28 2.80 -14.87
N LEU A 411 -1.48 2.20 -14.94
CA LEU A 411 -2.60 2.63 -14.11
C LEU A 411 -2.36 2.41 -12.62
N PHE A 412 -1.72 1.31 -12.23
CA PHE A 412 -1.30 1.10 -10.84
C PHE A 412 -0.30 2.16 -10.38
N GLU A 413 0.72 2.49 -11.17
CA GLU A 413 1.70 3.52 -10.81
C GLU A 413 1.04 4.92 -10.70
N ARG A 414 0.13 5.28 -11.61
CA ARG A 414 -0.72 6.50 -11.50
C ARG A 414 -1.53 6.51 -10.20
N CYS A 415 -2.16 5.37 -9.87
CA CYS A 415 -2.94 5.22 -8.65
C CYS A 415 -2.07 5.39 -7.40
N LEU A 416 -0.88 4.80 -7.37
CA LEU A 416 0.05 4.89 -6.25
C LEU A 416 0.63 6.29 -6.07
N ILE A 417 0.74 7.12 -7.11
CA ILE A 417 1.05 8.56 -6.96
C ILE A 417 -0.06 9.26 -6.16
N ALA A 418 -1.32 9.15 -6.58
CA ALA A 418 -2.44 9.80 -5.91
C ALA A 418 -2.75 9.22 -4.51
N CYS A 419 -2.54 7.90 -4.34
CA CYS A 419 -2.97 7.10 -3.18
C CYS A 419 -1.79 6.57 -2.34
N ALA A 420 -0.60 7.16 -2.41
CA ALA A 420 0.60 6.64 -1.75
C ALA A 420 0.46 6.39 -0.22
N LEU A 421 -0.44 7.08 0.48
CA LEU A 421 -0.66 6.93 1.93
C LEU A 421 -1.64 5.80 2.30
N TYR A 422 -2.17 5.06 1.32
CA TYR A 422 -3.20 4.03 1.49
C TYR A 422 -2.64 2.62 1.27
N GLU A 423 -2.44 1.87 2.36
CA GLU A 423 -1.83 0.52 2.33
C GLU A 423 -2.57 -0.49 1.45
N GLU A 424 -3.88 -0.28 1.20
CA GLU A 424 -4.72 -1.15 0.37
C GLU A 424 -4.33 -1.17 -1.11
N PHE A 425 -3.88 -0.04 -1.69
CA PHE A 425 -3.48 0.02 -3.10
C PHE A 425 -2.11 -0.62 -3.34
N TRP A 426 -1.15 -0.38 -2.45
CA TRP A 426 0.15 -1.07 -2.47
C TRP A 426 -0.03 -2.59 -2.36
N THR A 427 -0.82 -3.04 -1.38
CA THR A 427 -1.13 -4.47 -1.20
C THR A 427 -1.75 -5.08 -2.46
N ARG A 428 -2.66 -4.33 -3.12
CA ARG A 428 -3.33 -4.80 -4.33
C ARG A 428 -2.42 -4.87 -5.56
N TYR A 429 -1.48 -3.92 -5.72
CA TYR A 429 -0.49 -3.98 -6.79
C TYR A 429 0.51 -5.13 -6.57
N ILE A 430 0.94 -5.34 -5.32
CA ILE A 430 1.78 -6.48 -4.93
C ILE A 430 1.09 -7.81 -5.27
N LEU A 431 -0.20 -7.96 -4.97
CA LEU A 431 -0.98 -9.16 -5.32
C LEU A 431 -1.19 -9.35 -6.84
N TYR A 432 -1.11 -8.28 -7.62
CA TYR A 432 -1.13 -8.34 -9.09
C TYR A 432 0.22 -8.80 -9.66
N LEU A 433 1.32 -8.32 -9.09
CA LEU A 433 2.69 -8.64 -9.54
C LEU A 433 3.23 -9.97 -8.99
N GLU A 434 2.87 -10.38 -7.77
CA GLU A 434 3.40 -11.59 -7.11
C GLU A 434 3.31 -12.88 -7.96
N PRO A 435 2.24 -13.12 -8.75
CA PRO A 435 2.19 -14.25 -9.70
C PRO A 435 3.08 -14.11 -10.94
N GLN A 436 3.46 -12.89 -11.33
CA GLN A 436 4.26 -12.58 -12.52
C GLN A 436 5.75 -12.52 -12.19
N SER A 437 6.12 -11.77 -11.15
CA SER A 437 7.49 -11.56 -10.70
C SER A 437 7.54 -11.25 -9.19
N VAL A 438 8.18 -12.15 -8.45
CA VAL A 438 8.46 -11.98 -7.01
C VAL A 438 9.38 -10.78 -6.77
N ASP A 439 10.31 -10.51 -7.69
CA ASP A 439 11.29 -9.43 -7.54
C ASP A 439 10.66 -8.05 -7.75
N GLU A 440 9.71 -7.93 -8.68
CA GLU A 440 8.91 -6.71 -8.87
C GLU A 440 8.00 -6.47 -7.65
N ALA A 441 7.31 -7.51 -7.16
CA ALA A 441 6.52 -7.43 -5.94
C ALA A 441 7.36 -6.99 -4.70
N ARG A 442 8.60 -7.46 -4.60
CA ARG A 442 9.57 -7.02 -3.57
C ARG A 442 9.97 -5.55 -3.74
N ALA A 443 10.21 -5.10 -4.97
CA ALA A 443 10.53 -3.69 -5.24
C ALA A 443 9.38 -2.75 -4.84
N VAL A 444 8.13 -3.18 -5.05
CA VAL A 444 6.94 -2.44 -4.59
C VAL A 444 6.85 -2.45 -3.06
N TYR A 445 7.13 -3.57 -2.37
CA TYR A 445 7.21 -3.59 -0.91
C TYR A 445 8.26 -2.63 -0.35
N ARG A 446 9.47 -2.59 -0.92
CA ARG A 446 10.54 -1.65 -0.52
C ARG A 446 10.08 -0.20 -0.66
N ARG A 447 9.60 0.20 -1.85
CA ARG A 447 9.00 1.54 -2.09
C ARG A 447 7.91 1.88 -1.08
N ALA A 448 6.97 0.95 -0.85
CA ALA A 448 5.88 1.17 0.09
C ALA A 448 6.39 1.36 1.53
N CYS A 449 7.28 0.49 2.00
CA CYS A 449 7.68 0.40 3.41
C CYS A 449 8.78 1.40 3.79
N GLU A 450 9.77 1.62 2.93
CA GLU A 450 10.93 2.47 3.23
C GLU A 450 10.61 3.95 3.02
N ILE A 451 9.88 4.27 1.95
CA ILE A 451 9.56 5.64 1.56
C ILE A 451 8.24 6.08 2.20
N HIS A 452 7.11 5.59 1.70
CA HIS A 452 5.80 6.20 1.95
C HIS A 452 5.15 5.81 3.28
N LEU A 453 5.25 4.54 3.67
CA LEU A 453 4.47 3.92 4.76
C LEU A 453 5.35 3.39 5.91
N ALA A 454 6.52 4.01 6.15
CA ALA A 454 7.50 3.61 7.19
C ALA A 454 6.93 3.39 8.60
N TYR A 455 5.81 4.04 8.96
CA TYR A 455 5.19 3.98 10.28
C TYR A 455 3.86 3.18 10.27
N LYS A 456 3.54 2.47 9.19
CA LYS A 456 2.35 1.60 9.08
C LYS A 456 2.75 0.14 9.32
N PRO A 457 2.56 -0.41 10.52
CA PRO A 457 3.09 -1.73 10.83
C PRO A 457 2.47 -2.86 10.00
N ASN A 458 1.23 -2.71 9.51
CA ASN A 458 0.53 -3.76 8.75
C ASN A 458 1.29 -4.17 7.49
N ILE A 459 1.72 -3.22 6.65
CA ILE A 459 2.36 -3.52 5.38
C ILE A 459 3.79 -4.08 5.55
N HIS A 460 4.56 -3.57 6.52
CA HIS A 460 5.86 -4.15 6.89
C HIS A 460 5.72 -5.58 7.42
N MET A 461 4.67 -5.82 8.22
CA MET A 461 4.34 -7.16 8.71
C MET A 461 3.84 -8.11 7.61
N GLN A 462 3.29 -7.60 6.50
CA GLN A 462 2.99 -8.37 5.30
C GLN A 462 4.27 -8.64 4.49
N TRP A 463 5.14 -7.64 4.32
CA TRP A 463 6.42 -7.78 3.63
C TRP A 463 7.30 -8.86 4.26
N ALA A 464 7.49 -8.83 5.58
CA ALA A 464 8.25 -9.86 6.28
C ALA A 464 7.64 -11.27 6.13
N ALA A 465 6.30 -11.37 6.02
CA ALA A 465 5.64 -12.64 5.74
C ALA A 465 5.80 -13.08 4.28
N PHE A 466 5.82 -12.13 3.33
CA PHE A 466 6.10 -12.37 1.92
C PHE A 466 7.53 -12.88 1.70
N GLU A 467 8.54 -12.27 2.33
CA GLU A 467 9.92 -12.76 2.26
C GLU A 467 10.05 -14.15 2.87
N GLU A 468 9.40 -14.40 4.01
CA GLU A 468 9.36 -15.74 4.61
C GLU A 468 8.70 -16.79 3.71
N ARG A 469 7.59 -16.45 3.01
CA ARG A 469 6.95 -17.37 2.03
C ARG A 469 7.89 -17.75 0.90
N HIS A 470 8.76 -16.83 0.47
CA HIS A 470 9.73 -17.04 -0.60
C HIS A 470 11.11 -17.54 -0.11
N GLY A 471 11.27 -17.81 1.20
CA GLY A 471 12.49 -18.38 1.79
C GLY A 471 13.55 -17.37 2.23
N ASN A 472 13.33 -16.06 2.01
CA ASN A 472 14.25 -14.98 2.35
C ASN A 472 14.20 -14.61 3.84
N LEU A 473 14.65 -15.53 4.70
CA LEU A 473 14.62 -15.35 6.15
C LEU A 473 15.54 -14.21 6.66
N THR A 474 16.57 -13.82 5.91
CA THR A 474 17.42 -12.66 6.24
C THR A 474 16.64 -11.36 6.09
N ASP A 475 16.02 -11.12 4.94
CA ASP A 475 15.25 -9.90 4.67
C ASP A 475 14.04 -9.82 5.61
N ALA A 476 13.33 -10.95 5.84
CA ALA A 476 12.23 -11.02 6.80
C ALA A 476 12.64 -10.57 8.23
N ARG A 477 13.88 -10.86 8.67
CA ARG A 477 14.42 -10.35 9.94
C ARG A 477 14.70 -8.85 9.88
N GLN A 478 15.42 -8.41 8.85
CA GLN A 478 15.80 -7.00 8.66
C GLN A 478 14.58 -6.08 8.64
N VAL A 479 13.51 -6.46 7.94
CA VAL A 479 12.24 -5.72 7.87
C VAL A 479 11.61 -5.57 9.26
N LEU A 480 11.51 -6.66 10.03
CA LEU A 480 10.93 -6.62 11.37
C LEU A 480 11.82 -5.88 12.39
N GLU A 481 13.14 -5.91 12.20
CA GLU A 481 14.11 -5.16 13.01
C GLU A 481 14.09 -3.66 12.73
N ALA A 482 13.99 -3.26 11.46
CA ALA A 482 13.77 -1.89 11.06
C ALA A 482 12.44 -1.38 11.64
N LEU A 483 11.36 -2.15 11.47
CA LEU A 483 10.04 -1.80 12.01
C LEU A 483 10.04 -1.64 13.54
N GLU A 484 10.75 -2.49 14.28
CA GLU A 484 10.84 -2.36 15.75
C GLU A 484 11.64 -1.13 16.18
N LYS A 485 12.69 -0.76 15.43
CA LYS A 485 13.45 0.49 15.67
C LYS A 485 12.60 1.73 15.35
N THR A 486 11.77 1.69 14.30
CA THR A 486 10.87 2.80 13.91
C THR A 486 9.65 2.93 14.84
N LEU A 487 9.13 1.81 15.36
CA LEU A 487 7.94 1.75 16.24
C LEU A 487 8.24 1.00 17.55
N PRO A 488 9.08 1.55 18.45
CA PRO A 488 9.46 0.89 19.69
C PRO A 488 8.26 0.65 20.61
N GLY A 489 8.24 -0.51 21.27
CA GLY A 489 7.18 -0.91 22.20
C GLY A 489 5.94 -1.55 21.55
N LEU A 490 5.86 -1.63 20.22
CA LEU A 490 4.73 -2.28 19.53
C LEU A 490 4.82 -3.82 19.64
N ALA A 491 4.15 -4.39 20.64
CA ALA A 491 4.30 -5.79 21.03
C ALA A 491 4.06 -6.84 19.93
N VAL A 492 3.22 -6.54 18.92
CA VAL A 492 2.99 -7.47 17.79
C VAL A 492 4.25 -7.65 16.92
N VAL A 493 5.13 -6.66 16.83
CA VAL A 493 6.38 -6.73 16.04
C VAL A 493 7.36 -7.70 16.69
N ARG A 494 7.66 -7.52 17.98
CA ARG A 494 8.50 -8.44 18.77
C ARG A 494 7.96 -9.88 18.73
N LEU A 495 6.64 -10.05 18.82
CA LEU A 495 6.02 -11.37 18.68
C LEU A 495 6.17 -11.96 17.27
N ARG A 496 6.14 -11.15 16.20
CA ARG A 496 6.42 -11.64 14.84
C ARG A 496 7.88 -12.02 14.67
N ARG A 497 8.85 -11.25 15.20
CA ARG A 497 10.28 -11.62 15.21
C ARG A 497 10.51 -12.96 15.92
N ALA A 498 10.03 -13.10 17.16
CA ALA A 498 10.14 -14.36 17.89
C ALA A 498 9.41 -15.53 17.19
N ALA A 499 8.29 -15.27 16.50
CA ALA A 499 7.59 -16.28 15.73
C ALA A 499 8.29 -16.68 14.43
N LEU A 500 8.99 -15.76 13.76
CA LEU A 500 9.85 -16.01 12.60
C LEU A 500 11.01 -16.93 13.00
N GLU A 501 11.76 -16.59 14.06
CA GLU A 501 12.86 -17.45 14.52
C GLU A 501 12.40 -18.85 14.92
N ARG A 502 11.23 -18.95 15.56
CA ARG A 502 10.62 -20.25 15.85
C ARG A 502 10.33 -21.06 14.58
N ARG A 503 9.81 -20.44 13.52
CA ARG A 503 9.52 -21.12 12.24
C ARG A 503 10.80 -21.46 11.47
N ALA A 504 11.85 -20.64 11.60
CA ALA A 504 13.20 -20.92 11.11
C ALA A 504 13.96 -22.00 11.92
N GLY A 505 13.36 -22.56 12.99
CA GLY A 505 13.98 -23.56 13.87
C GLY A 505 14.97 -23.00 14.91
N GLN A 506 15.15 -21.68 14.96
CA GLN A 506 16.11 -20.98 15.83
C GLN A 506 15.46 -20.67 17.19
N LEU A 507 15.10 -21.72 17.92
CA LEU A 507 14.36 -21.61 19.19
C LEU A 507 15.09 -20.77 20.24
N GLU A 508 16.42 -20.85 20.32
CA GLU A 508 17.24 -20.06 21.24
C GLU A 508 17.11 -18.55 20.97
N GLN A 509 17.07 -18.14 19.69
CA GLN A 509 16.87 -16.73 19.33
C GLN A 509 15.43 -16.27 19.61
N SER A 510 14.45 -17.13 19.35
CA SER A 510 13.04 -16.89 19.72
C SER A 510 12.88 -16.67 21.24
N GLU A 511 13.62 -17.44 22.05
CA GLU A 511 13.63 -17.32 23.50
C GLU A 511 14.38 -16.05 23.97
N ALA A 512 15.54 -15.74 23.38
CA ALA A 512 16.32 -14.54 23.69
C ALA A 512 15.50 -13.26 23.42
N LEU A 513 14.85 -13.16 22.26
CA LEU A 513 14.00 -12.02 21.90
C LEU A 513 12.86 -11.78 22.88
N LEU A 514 12.22 -12.84 23.39
CA LEU A 514 11.17 -12.71 24.40
C LEU A 514 11.73 -12.42 25.79
N THR A 515 12.92 -12.93 26.13
CA THR A 515 13.59 -12.68 27.41
C THR A 515 14.04 -11.23 27.52
N GLU A 516 14.62 -10.67 26.47
CA GLU A 516 14.94 -9.24 26.33
C GLU A 516 13.67 -8.39 26.48
N ALA A 517 12.60 -8.72 25.75
CA ALA A 517 11.32 -8.00 25.84
C ALA A 517 10.69 -8.03 27.24
N VAL A 518 10.83 -9.14 27.99
CA VAL A 518 10.45 -9.24 29.41
C VAL A 518 11.29 -8.33 30.30
N ALA A 519 12.59 -8.21 30.02
CA ALA A 519 13.50 -7.34 30.77
C ALA A 519 13.25 -5.84 30.52
N GLU A 520 13.04 -5.44 29.26
CA GLU A 520 12.75 -4.06 28.84
C GLU A 520 11.38 -3.56 29.33
N SER A 521 10.40 -4.46 29.46
CA SER A 521 9.01 -4.08 29.77
C SER A 521 8.69 -3.93 31.26
N LYS A 522 9.65 -4.13 32.18
CA LYS A 522 9.42 -4.13 33.64
C LYS A 522 8.70 -2.88 34.17
N GLU A 523 8.96 -1.72 33.58
CA GLU A 523 8.32 -0.44 33.95
C GLU A 523 6.85 -0.32 33.46
N LYS A 524 6.38 -1.27 32.64
CA LYS A 524 5.05 -1.32 32.04
C LYS A 524 4.37 -2.64 32.45
N PRO A 525 3.78 -2.73 33.66
CA PRO A 525 3.29 -3.99 34.26
C PRO A 525 2.43 -4.85 33.33
N VAL A 526 1.51 -4.23 32.59
CA VAL A 526 0.60 -4.90 31.65
C VAL A 526 1.35 -5.53 30.45
N LEU A 527 2.37 -4.85 29.94
CA LEU A 527 3.21 -5.32 28.85
C LEU A 527 4.20 -6.40 29.32
N HIS A 528 4.75 -6.22 30.52
CA HIS A 528 5.59 -7.23 31.19
C HIS A 528 4.84 -8.54 31.38
N ALA A 529 3.67 -8.50 32.01
CA ALA A 529 2.80 -9.67 32.18
C ALA A 529 2.49 -10.36 30.84
N PHE A 530 2.23 -9.58 29.78
CA PHE A 530 1.99 -10.12 28.44
C PHE A 530 3.20 -10.88 27.88
N TYR A 531 4.41 -10.30 27.91
CA TYR A 531 5.61 -10.98 27.41
C TYR A 531 5.99 -12.18 28.28
N SER A 532 5.89 -12.08 29.60
CA SER A 532 6.19 -13.18 30.52
C SER A 532 5.27 -14.39 30.29
N ILE A 533 3.99 -14.17 29.99
CA ILE A 533 3.07 -15.25 29.55
C ILE A 533 3.53 -15.89 28.24
N LYS A 534 4.00 -15.09 27.26
CA LYS A 534 4.44 -15.60 25.95
C LYS A 534 5.75 -16.40 26.08
N LEU A 535 6.70 -15.92 26.87
CA LEU A 535 7.96 -16.60 27.20
C LEU A 535 7.70 -17.92 27.95
N ALA A 536 6.88 -17.89 29.01
CA ALA A 536 6.52 -19.09 29.75
C ALA A 536 5.84 -20.17 28.88
N ARG A 537 4.96 -19.76 27.96
CA ARG A 537 4.34 -20.68 26.98
C ARG A 537 5.36 -21.28 26.00
N LEU A 538 6.35 -20.50 25.55
CA LEU A 538 7.44 -20.99 24.69
C LEU A 538 8.28 -22.05 25.42
N LEU A 539 8.74 -21.71 26.64
CA LEU A 539 9.52 -22.59 27.52
C LEU A 539 8.78 -23.89 27.86
N LEU A 540 7.50 -23.81 28.18
CA LEU A 540 6.68 -24.98 28.52
C LEU A 540 6.42 -25.90 27.32
N LYS A 541 5.98 -25.35 26.18
CA LYS A 541 5.50 -26.16 25.05
C LYS A 541 6.60 -26.59 24.07
N LEU A 542 7.67 -25.81 23.93
CA LEU A 542 8.77 -26.09 23.00
C LEU A 542 10.09 -26.36 23.72
N GLY A 543 10.45 -25.53 24.71
CA GLY A 543 11.65 -25.74 25.54
C GLY A 543 11.55 -26.95 26.47
N ARG A 544 10.33 -27.46 26.72
CA ARG A 544 10.01 -28.55 27.66
C ARG A 544 10.54 -28.33 29.09
N ASP A 545 10.71 -27.07 29.49
CA ASP A 545 11.19 -26.69 30.83
C ASP A 545 10.06 -26.02 31.64
N PRO A 546 9.23 -26.80 32.35
CA PRO A 546 8.18 -26.25 33.21
C PRO A 546 8.76 -25.48 34.41
N SER A 547 10.00 -25.76 34.82
CA SER A 547 10.64 -25.12 35.97
C SER A 547 11.14 -23.71 35.67
N ARG A 548 11.59 -23.44 34.44
CA ARG A 548 11.84 -22.08 33.94
C ARG A 548 10.54 -21.35 33.66
N ALA A 549 9.58 -21.98 33.01
CA ALA A 549 8.28 -21.38 32.72
C ALA A 549 7.53 -20.94 34.00
N ARG A 550 7.57 -21.76 35.07
CA ARG A 550 7.03 -21.42 36.40
C ARG A 550 7.70 -20.17 36.98
N ARG A 551 9.04 -20.12 36.98
CA ARG A 551 9.80 -18.97 37.52
C ARG A 551 9.44 -17.66 36.82
N VAL A 552 9.40 -17.65 35.49
CA VAL A 552 9.00 -16.47 34.70
C VAL A 552 7.60 -15.96 35.07
N LEU A 553 6.64 -16.86 35.33
CA LEU A 553 5.30 -16.46 35.76
C LEU A 553 5.25 -15.98 37.22
N GLN A 554 6.08 -16.55 38.11
CA GLN A 554 6.19 -16.13 39.51
C GLN A 554 6.84 -14.74 39.63
N GLU A 555 7.97 -14.51 38.94
CA GLU A 555 8.64 -13.20 38.88
C GLU A 555 7.69 -12.11 38.31
N ALA A 556 6.90 -12.42 37.29
CA ALA A 556 5.91 -11.50 36.75
C ALA A 556 4.75 -11.22 37.73
N LEU A 557 4.38 -12.18 38.58
CA LEU A 557 3.36 -12.00 39.62
C LEU A 557 3.85 -11.18 40.82
N GLU A 558 5.16 -11.10 41.07
CA GLU A 558 5.72 -10.17 42.06
C GLU A 558 5.54 -8.70 41.61
N ILE A 559 5.59 -8.44 40.30
CA ILE A 559 5.38 -7.11 39.69
C ILE A 559 3.89 -6.82 39.47
N SER A 560 3.07 -7.83 39.13
CA SER A 560 1.64 -7.66 38.79
C SER A 560 0.74 -8.70 39.48
N PRO A 561 0.59 -8.62 40.81
CA PRO A 561 -0.17 -9.61 41.59
C PRO A 561 -1.68 -9.58 41.31
N ASP A 562 -2.20 -8.50 40.73
CA ASP A 562 -3.59 -8.27 40.31
C ASP A 562 -3.92 -8.84 38.92
N ASN A 563 -2.93 -9.33 38.18
CA ASN A 563 -3.11 -9.76 36.80
C ASN A 563 -3.73 -11.16 36.70
N ASP A 564 -5.02 -11.21 36.35
CA ASP A 564 -5.80 -12.44 36.16
C ASP A 564 -5.15 -13.45 35.20
N LYS A 565 -4.59 -12.95 34.09
CA LYS A 565 -3.98 -13.79 33.05
C LYS A 565 -2.72 -14.49 33.55
N LEU A 566 -1.92 -13.86 34.41
CA LEU A 566 -0.74 -14.51 35.01
C LEU A 566 -1.15 -15.69 35.90
N HIS A 567 -2.08 -15.48 36.84
CA HIS A 567 -2.60 -16.56 37.71
C HIS A 567 -3.22 -17.70 36.90
N MET A 568 -3.99 -17.38 35.85
CA MET A 568 -4.62 -18.38 34.98
C MET A 568 -3.59 -19.21 34.19
N ASN A 569 -2.50 -18.60 33.70
CA ASN A 569 -1.43 -19.32 33.00
C ASN A 569 -0.55 -20.14 33.95
N LEU A 570 -0.33 -19.67 35.18
CA LEU A 570 0.39 -20.43 36.19
C LEU A 570 -0.40 -21.67 36.62
N LEU A 571 -1.72 -21.53 36.85
CA LEU A 571 -2.58 -22.67 37.13
C LEU A 571 -2.62 -23.67 35.96
N GLU A 572 -2.71 -23.18 34.72
CA GLU A 572 -2.67 -24.04 33.50
C GLU A 572 -1.33 -24.80 33.39
N LEU A 573 -0.21 -24.17 33.79
CA LEU A 573 1.10 -24.82 33.84
C LEU A 573 1.11 -25.98 34.83
N GLU A 574 0.71 -25.77 36.09
CA GLU A 574 0.73 -26.82 37.12
C GLU A 574 -0.26 -27.97 36.79
N VAL A 575 -1.45 -27.63 36.30
CA VAL A 575 -2.46 -28.63 35.87
C VAL A 575 -1.97 -29.45 34.68
N SER A 576 -1.09 -28.90 33.83
CA SER A 576 -0.49 -29.63 32.70
C SER A 576 0.72 -30.50 33.05
N GLY A 577 1.16 -30.50 34.31
CA GLY A 577 2.23 -31.35 34.83
C GLY A 577 1.77 -32.80 35.09
N ASP A 578 2.61 -33.58 35.78
CA ASP A 578 2.18 -34.86 36.35
C ASP A 578 1.16 -34.60 37.48
N PRO A 579 -0.10 -35.08 37.39
CA PRO A 579 -1.14 -34.73 38.36
C PRO A 579 -0.82 -35.11 39.81
N TRP A 580 -0.03 -36.16 40.02
CA TRP A 580 0.34 -36.62 41.36
C TRP A 580 1.43 -35.74 41.99
N ALA A 581 2.44 -35.33 41.19
CA ALA A 581 3.48 -34.41 41.64
C ALA A 581 3.01 -32.95 41.72
N SER A 582 2.06 -32.51 40.88
CA SER A 582 1.61 -31.11 40.83
C SER A 582 0.46 -30.77 41.77
N ALA A 583 -0.20 -31.75 42.39
CA ALA A 583 -1.39 -31.51 43.22
C ALA A 583 -1.18 -30.47 44.36
N GLU A 584 -0.01 -30.46 44.99
CA GLU A 584 0.31 -29.44 45.99
C GLU A 584 0.51 -28.05 45.37
N ALA A 585 1.20 -27.97 44.23
CA ALA A 585 1.44 -26.72 43.49
C ALA A 585 0.15 -26.13 42.90
N VAL A 586 -0.75 -26.96 42.38
CA VAL A 586 -2.09 -26.55 41.91
C VAL A 586 -2.88 -25.91 43.05
N ARG A 587 -2.93 -26.57 44.21
CA ARG A 587 -3.59 -26.04 45.42
C ARG A 587 -2.98 -24.71 45.85
N GLU A 588 -1.65 -24.63 45.91
CA GLU A 588 -0.94 -23.40 46.27
C GLU A 588 -1.24 -22.24 45.30
N CYS A 589 -1.30 -22.51 43.99
CA CYS A 589 -1.67 -21.52 42.97
C CYS A 589 -3.09 -21.00 43.16
N VAL A 590 -4.06 -21.88 43.46
CA VAL A 590 -5.45 -21.48 43.75
C VAL A 590 -5.51 -20.64 45.04
N THR A 591 -4.87 -21.08 46.12
CA THR A 591 -4.83 -20.31 47.38
C THR A 591 -4.20 -18.92 47.18
N ARG A 592 -3.07 -18.84 46.47
CA ARG A 592 -2.40 -17.57 46.12
C ARG A 592 -3.34 -16.65 45.33
N ALA A 593 -4.01 -17.16 44.31
CA ALA A 593 -4.88 -16.34 43.47
C ALA A 593 -6.18 -15.90 44.17
N LEU A 594 -6.69 -16.70 45.11
CA LEU A 594 -7.82 -16.29 45.96
C LEU A 594 -7.44 -15.19 46.96
N ALA A 595 -6.19 -15.17 47.44
CA ALA A 595 -5.65 -14.10 48.27
C ALA A 595 -5.33 -12.82 47.49
N ALA A 596 -4.93 -12.93 46.22
CA ALA A 596 -4.62 -11.80 45.34
C ALA A 596 -5.81 -10.85 45.09
N PRO A 597 -5.58 -9.58 44.71
CA PRO A 597 -6.65 -8.58 44.47
C PRO A 597 -7.36 -8.77 43.11
N LEU A 598 -7.81 -9.99 42.81
CA LEU A 598 -8.50 -10.33 41.56
C LEU A 598 -10.00 -10.05 41.59
N ALA A 599 -10.59 -9.83 40.42
CA ALA A 599 -12.03 -9.66 40.25
C ALA A 599 -12.82 -10.90 40.78
N PRO A 600 -14.02 -10.71 41.37
CA PRO A 600 -14.79 -11.80 41.98
C PRO A 600 -15.06 -12.99 41.05
N HIS A 601 -15.41 -12.72 39.79
CA HIS A 601 -15.63 -13.76 38.77
C HIS A 601 -14.36 -14.58 38.50
N THR A 602 -13.20 -13.94 38.42
CA THR A 602 -11.90 -14.61 38.21
C THR A 602 -11.54 -15.51 39.39
N LYS A 603 -11.79 -15.06 40.64
CA LYS A 603 -11.59 -15.88 41.83
C LYS A 603 -12.47 -17.13 41.82
N ILE A 604 -13.74 -16.99 41.47
CA ILE A 604 -14.68 -18.11 41.33
C ILE A 604 -14.19 -19.10 40.26
N LEU A 605 -13.76 -18.60 39.09
CA LEU A 605 -13.26 -19.43 37.99
C LEU A 605 -11.98 -20.21 38.35
N LEU A 606 -11.03 -19.57 39.06
CA LEU A 606 -9.80 -20.22 39.53
C LEU A 606 -10.10 -21.28 40.60
N SER A 607 -11.01 -20.98 41.53
CA SER A 607 -11.48 -21.95 42.52
C SER A 607 -12.21 -23.13 41.88
N GLN A 608 -13.05 -22.90 40.87
CA GLN A 608 -13.75 -23.95 40.12
C GLN A 608 -12.77 -24.88 39.39
N ARG A 609 -11.72 -24.33 38.75
CA ARG A 609 -10.66 -25.14 38.11
C ARG A 609 -9.85 -25.94 39.13
N GLY A 610 -9.58 -25.38 40.30
CA GLY A 610 -8.94 -26.09 41.41
C GLY A 610 -9.78 -27.26 41.94
N LEU A 611 -11.09 -27.04 42.09
CA LEU A 611 -12.04 -28.09 42.46
C LEU A 611 -12.08 -29.20 41.42
N GLN A 612 -12.21 -28.88 40.13
CA GLN A 612 -12.23 -29.87 39.06
C GLN A 612 -10.96 -30.75 39.05
N PHE A 613 -9.78 -30.13 39.21
CA PHE A 613 -8.53 -30.89 39.33
C PHE A 613 -8.52 -31.82 40.55
N ALA A 614 -9.06 -31.38 41.70
CA ALA A 614 -9.17 -32.22 42.89
C ALA A 614 -10.18 -33.37 42.70
N GLU A 615 -11.29 -33.14 42.02
CA GLU A 615 -12.28 -34.18 41.67
C GLU A 615 -11.67 -35.25 40.74
N ASP A 616 -10.88 -34.85 39.74
CA ASP A 616 -10.27 -35.75 38.75
C ASP A 616 -9.06 -36.53 39.30
N TYR A 617 -8.22 -35.93 40.16
CA TYR A 617 -6.88 -36.45 40.49
C TYR A 617 -6.54 -36.59 41.99
N SER A 618 -7.45 -36.30 42.93
CA SER A 618 -7.11 -36.40 44.35
C SER A 618 -7.05 -37.85 44.87
N SER A 619 -6.19 -38.07 45.87
CA SER A 619 -6.05 -39.35 46.59
C SER A 619 -7.03 -39.52 47.75
N SER A 620 -7.89 -38.52 48.04
CA SER A 620 -8.77 -38.52 49.21
C SER A 620 -10.02 -37.68 48.99
N ILE A 621 -11.19 -38.32 49.12
CA ILE A 621 -12.50 -37.67 49.08
C ILE A 621 -12.65 -36.55 50.12
N GLN A 622 -11.96 -36.64 51.27
CA GLN A 622 -11.97 -35.60 52.28
C GLN A 622 -11.30 -34.31 51.78
N SER A 623 -10.31 -34.42 50.90
CA SER A 623 -9.67 -33.27 50.26
C SER A 623 -10.61 -32.60 49.26
N VAL A 624 -11.36 -33.39 48.47
CA VAL A 624 -12.37 -32.88 47.53
C VAL A 624 -13.47 -32.14 48.28
N LEU A 625 -14.00 -32.72 49.35
CA LEU A 625 -15.04 -32.10 50.17
C LEU A 625 -14.57 -30.78 50.80
N SER A 626 -13.32 -30.70 51.27
CA SER A 626 -12.73 -29.44 51.77
C SER A 626 -12.69 -28.35 50.70
N VAL A 627 -12.18 -28.66 49.50
CA VAL A 627 -12.10 -27.70 48.38
C VAL A 627 -13.50 -27.32 47.89
N TYR A 628 -14.45 -28.25 47.91
CA TYR A 628 -15.86 -27.99 47.58
C TYR A 628 -16.52 -27.07 48.61
N GLU A 629 -16.32 -27.28 49.91
CA GLU A 629 -16.83 -26.41 50.97
C GLU A 629 -16.25 -24.99 50.87
N GLU A 630 -14.95 -24.87 50.59
CA GLU A 630 -14.27 -23.59 50.32
C GLU A 630 -14.86 -22.89 49.07
N HIS A 631 -15.09 -23.63 47.98
CA HIS A 631 -15.73 -23.10 46.77
C HIS A 631 -17.18 -22.63 47.03
N GLN A 632 -17.97 -23.42 47.76
CA GLN A 632 -19.34 -23.05 48.13
C GLN A 632 -19.40 -21.84 49.06
N LYS A 633 -18.40 -21.66 49.93
CA LYS A 633 -18.24 -20.45 50.74
C LYS A 633 -17.91 -19.24 49.87
N LEU A 634 -16.93 -19.38 48.97
CA LEU A 634 -16.55 -18.34 48.01
C LEU A 634 -17.73 -17.89 47.13
N LEU A 635 -18.56 -18.82 46.65
CA LEU A 635 -19.78 -18.51 45.88
C LEU A 635 -20.81 -17.72 46.69
N LYS A 636 -20.94 -17.96 47.99
CA LYS A 636 -21.84 -17.20 48.87
C LYS A 636 -21.32 -15.80 49.16
N GLU A 637 -20.00 -15.66 49.35
CA GLU A 637 -19.35 -14.38 49.64
C GLU A 637 -19.25 -13.48 48.40
N LEU A 638 -18.94 -14.04 47.23
CA LEU A 638 -18.68 -13.29 45.99
C LEU A 638 -19.80 -13.34 44.94
N GLY A 639 -20.69 -14.34 45.00
CA GLY A 639 -21.85 -14.46 44.10
C GLY A 639 -23.11 -13.74 44.59
N GLY A 640 -23.08 -13.16 45.80
CA GLY A 640 -24.24 -12.50 46.43
C GLY A 640 -24.62 -11.13 45.83
N THR A 641 -23.76 -10.51 45.03
CA THR A 641 -23.99 -9.19 44.43
C THR A 641 -24.92 -9.22 43.21
N LYS A 642 -26.18 -9.63 43.44
CA LYS A 642 -27.28 -9.23 42.57
C LYS A 642 -27.36 -7.71 42.55
N ARG A 643 -27.45 -7.14 41.35
CA ARG A 643 -27.63 -5.71 41.02
C ARG A 643 -28.32 -4.93 42.15
N GLY A 644 -27.60 -3.99 42.76
CA GLY A 644 -28.23 -2.92 43.52
C GLY A 644 -29.09 -2.10 42.55
N ALA A 645 -30.40 -2.14 42.71
CA ALA A 645 -31.30 -1.28 41.96
C ALA A 645 -31.31 0.11 42.62
N GLU A 646 -31.24 1.16 41.81
CA GLU A 646 -31.81 2.44 42.19
C GLU A 646 -33.30 2.22 42.53
N ASN A 647 -33.72 2.57 43.75
CA ASN A 647 -34.96 3.29 44.06
C ASN A 647 -35.30 3.21 45.56
N GLY A 648 -35.90 4.29 46.05
CA GLY A 648 -36.99 4.19 47.04
C GLY A 648 -36.58 4.01 48.50
N ASP A 649 -36.32 5.13 49.15
CA ASP A 649 -36.46 5.30 50.60
C ASP A 649 -37.92 5.04 51.04
N GLU A 650 -38.20 3.96 51.78
CA GLU A 650 -39.45 3.78 52.54
C GLU A 650 -39.20 3.12 53.92
N ASP A 651 -39.69 3.80 54.96
CA ASP A 651 -39.45 3.58 56.39
C ASP A 651 -40.44 2.52 56.98
N PRO A 652 -40.00 1.52 57.79
CA PRO A 652 -40.83 0.34 58.07
C PRO A 652 -41.55 0.34 59.44
N GLU A 653 -42.72 0.99 59.56
CA GLU A 653 -43.61 0.82 60.73
C GLU A 653 -45.12 0.76 60.43
N LYS A 654 -45.69 -0.45 60.33
CA LYS A 654 -46.68 -1.00 61.31
C LYS A 654 -47.34 -2.31 60.88
N LEU A 655 -47.36 -3.26 61.81
CA LEU A 655 -48.25 -4.43 61.77
C LEU A 655 -49.72 -4.01 61.89
N SER A 656 -50.62 -4.69 61.17
CA SER A 656 -51.87 -5.16 61.81
C SER A 656 -52.48 -6.41 61.15
N LYS A 657 -52.67 -7.43 62.01
CA LYS A 657 -53.70 -8.50 61.98
C LYS A 657 -53.81 -9.50 60.81
N THR A 658 -53.25 -10.68 61.07
CA THR A 658 -53.95 -11.96 61.27
C THR A 658 -55.43 -12.15 60.87
N ASP A 659 -55.68 -13.39 60.43
CA ASP A 659 -56.89 -14.22 60.41
C ASP A 659 -57.58 -14.40 59.05
N ASP A 660 -58.06 -15.60 58.68
CA ASP A 660 -57.75 -16.98 59.11
C ASP A 660 -58.38 -17.92 58.05
N GLY A 661 -58.06 -19.22 58.07
CA GLY A 661 -58.91 -20.25 57.45
C GLY A 661 -58.24 -21.12 56.39
N SER A 662 -57.71 -22.26 56.84
CA SER A 662 -58.12 -23.62 56.44
C SER A 662 -58.30 -23.96 54.93
N ALA A 663 -57.84 -25.11 54.41
CA ALA A 663 -57.38 -26.33 55.09
C ALA A 663 -56.75 -27.35 54.12
N VAL A 664 -55.94 -28.26 54.69
CA VAL A 664 -55.76 -29.69 54.31
C VAL A 664 -55.30 -29.98 52.85
N VAL A 665 -54.01 -30.27 52.54
CA VAL A 665 -53.11 -31.38 52.94
C VAL A 665 -53.18 -32.64 52.03
N SER A 666 -52.00 -33.07 51.56
CA SER A 666 -51.64 -34.40 51.01
C SER A 666 -52.21 -34.82 49.63
N ALA A 667 -51.49 -35.60 48.80
CA ALA A 667 -50.10 -36.10 48.91
C ALA A 667 -49.51 -36.57 47.55
N GLN A 668 -48.18 -36.59 47.53
CA GLN A 668 -47.28 -37.58 46.88
C GLN A 668 -47.33 -37.88 45.37
N ALA A 669 -46.15 -37.73 44.78
CA ALA A 669 -45.70 -38.23 43.47
C ALA A 669 -45.20 -39.70 43.58
N PRO A 670 -44.40 -40.29 42.65
CA PRO A 670 -44.06 -39.93 41.26
C PRO A 670 -44.28 -41.13 40.27
N PRO A 671 -43.31 -41.69 39.51
CA PRO A 671 -43.26 -41.50 38.04
C PRO A 671 -43.15 -42.79 37.19
N THR A 672 -43.31 -42.67 35.86
CA THR A 672 -42.66 -43.62 34.91
C THR A 672 -42.45 -43.02 33.51
N MET A 673 -41.18 -43.05 33.06
CA MET A 673 -40.71 -43.06 31.66
C MET A 673 -40.45 -44.53 31.25
N PRO A 674 -39.83 -44.91 30.09
CA PRO A 674 -39.47 -44.18 28.85
C PRO A 674 -39.84 -44.92 27.51
N HIS A 675 -39.44 -44.31 26.37
CA HIS A 675 -38.87 -44.91 25.13
C HIS A 675 -39.51 -44.63 23.72
N VAL A 676 -38.89 -43.67 22.99
CA VAL A 676 -38.31 -43.67 21.60
C VAL A 676 -38.48 -44.88 20.62
N PRO A 677 -38.16 -44.78 19.28
CA PRO A 677 -38.00 -43.62 18.34
C PRO A 677 -38.48 -43.83 16.84
N ILE A 678 -38.12 -42.87 15.96
CA ILE A 678 -37.92 -42.91 14.45
C ILE A 678 -39.12 -42.79 13.48
N THR A 679 -39.16 -41.70 12.67
CA THR A 679 -39.05 -41.65 11.16
C THR A 679 -39.53 -40.30 10.58
N THR A 680 -38.87 -39.83 9.51
CA THR A 680 -39.26 -38.72 8.58
C THR A 680 -39.53 -39.32 7.18
N PRO A 681 -39.97 -38.63 6.08
CA PRO A 681 -40.20 -37.18 5.80
C PRO A 681 -41.60 -36.90 5.09
N PRO A 682 -41.80 -36.00 4.07
CA PRO A 682 -42.03 -34.53 4.14
C PRO A 682 -43.43 -34.03 3.56
N PRO A 683 -43.63 -32.85 2.89
CA PRO A 683 -44.55 -31.75 3.32
C PRO A 683 -45.76 -31.45 2.38
N PRO A 684 -46.63 -30.43 2.63
CA PRO A 684 -46.51 -29.14 1.88
C PRO A 684 -47.12 -27.82 2.49
N MET A 685 -46.59 -26.66 2.02
CA MET A 685 -47.18 -25.32 1.70
C MET A 685 -48.24 -24.53 2.54
N MET A 686 -47.90 -23.24 2.81
CA MET A 686 -48.68 -21.96 2.86
C MET A 686 -49.81 -21.67 3.89
N GLY A 687 -49.82 -20.43 4.47
CA GLY A 687 -51.03 -19.82 5.08
C GLY A 687 -50.89 -18.70 6.16
N THR A 688 -50.35 -17.52 5.81
CA THR A 688 -50.53 -16.14 6.39
C THR A 688 -51.16 -15.83 7.79
N ASP A 689 -50.42 -14.99 8.55
CA ASP A 689 -50.77 -13.74 9.29
C ASP A 689 -51.33 -13.64 10.75
N MET A 690 -50.50 -12.94 11.57
CA MET A 690 -50.80 -11.87 12.57
C MET A 690 -51.55 -12.14 13.90
N SER A 691 -50.82 -12.18 15.03
CA SER A 691 -50.82 -11.08 16.06
C SER A 691 -49.98 -11.34 17.35
N ALA A 692 -49.23 -10.30 17.74
CA ALA A 692 -48.68 -9.89 19.05
C ALA A 692 -48.37 -10.85 20.24
N GLN A 693 -47.09 -10.79 20.70
CA GLN A 693 -46.64 -10.36 22.05
C GLN A 693 -45.77 -11.32 22.90
N ALA A 694 -44.53 -10.86 23.14
CA ALA A 694 -43.59 -11.15 24.26
C ALA A 694 -43.10 -12.60 24.55
N GLY A 695 -41.80 -12.83 24.36
CA GLY A 695 -41.06 -14.00 24.89
C GLY A 695 -39.55 -13.95 24.58
N TYR A 696 -38.70 -14.15 25.58
CA TYR A 696 -37.23 -14.07 25.49
C TYR A 696 -36.62 -15.32 24.82
N GLY A 697 -35.62 -15.13 23.93
CA GLY A 697 -34.53 -16.11 23.70
C GLY A 697 -34.16 -16.47 22.26
N GLY A 698 -32.90 -16.22 21.89
CA GLY A 698 -32.16 -17.11 20.95
C GLY A 698 -31.65 -16.57 19.60
N TYR A 699 -30.34 -16.34 19.55
CA TYR A 699 -29.43 -16.55 18.40
C TYR A 699 -29.20 -15.53 17.26
N SER A 700 -27.92 -15.50 16.87
CA SER A 700 -27.15 -14.92 15.74
C SER A 700 -27.77 -14.10 14.59
N SER A 701 -26.98 -13.12 14.16
CA SER A 701 -27.04 -12.37 12.88
C SER A 701 -28.23 -11.41 12.78
N TRP A 702 -28.07 -10.12 12.46
CA TRP A 702 -27.22 -9.53 11.44
C TRP A 702 -26.74 -8.10 11.80
N TYR A 703 -25.54 -7.75 11.34
CA TYR A 703 -25.32 -6.48 10.62
C TYR A 703 -24.28 -6.72 9.53
N GLN A 704 -24.76 -6.90 8.29
CA GLN A 704 -23.93 -6.73 7.09
C GLN A 704 -24.08 -5.28 6.61
N GLN A 705 -23.02 -4.77 5.98
CA GLN A 705 -23.16 -3.90 4.80
C GLN A 705 -22.41 -4.54 3.62
N PRO A 706 -22.76 -4.20 2.37
CA PRO A 706 -22.96 -5.21 1.34
C PRO A 706 -21.69 -5.70 0.66
N GLN A 707 -21.70 -6.98 0.27
CA GLN A 707 -20.76 -7.50 -0.73
C GLN A 707 -21.13 -6.98 -2.13
N TYR A 708 -20.13 -6.49 -2.85
CA TYR A 708 -20.04 -6.76 -4.29
C TYR A 708 -19.26 -8.06 -4.47
N GLY A 709 -19.71 -8.93 -5.38
CA GLY A 709 -19.12 -10.25 -5.56
C GLY A 709 -17.79 -10.21 -6.32
N SER A 710 -16.80 -10.95 -5.84
CA SER A 710 -15.63 -11.35 -6.62
C SER A 710 -15.31 -12.83 -6.33
N TYR A 711 -14.74 -13.51 -7.32
CA TYR A 711 -14.58 -14.97 -7.32
C TYR A 711 -13.60 -15.44 -6.22
N GLY A 712 -13.87 -16.61 -5.66
CA GLY A 712 -13.21 -17.08 -4.45
C GLY A 712 -11.77 -17.56 -4.66
N TYR A 713 -10.84 -16.95 -3.91
CA TYR A 713 -9.67 -17.65 -3.38
C TYR A 713 -9.68 -17.58 -1.84
N GLN A 714 -9.29 -18.67 -1.21
CA GLN A 714 -9.61 -18.94 0.19
C GLN A 714 -8.58 -18.28 1.13
N ASN A 715 -8.93 -17.11 1.66
CA ASN A 715 -8.05 -16.26 2.47
C ASN A 715 -7.83 -16.86 3.88
N THR A 716 -6.76 -17.64 4.06
CA THR A 716 -6.51 -18.47 5.27
C THR A 716 -5.88 -17.75 6.47
N TRP A 717 -5.70 -16.42 6.43
CA TRP A 717 -4.86 -15.69 7.40
C TRP A 717 -5.55 -14.55 8.15
N ASN A 718 -6.84 -14.67 8.46
CA ASN A 718 -7.52 -13.69 9.32
C ASN A 718 -7.29 -13.99 10.82
N TYR A 719 -6.12 -13.60 11.35
CA TYR A 719 -5.71 -13.81 12.75
C TYR A 719 -5.86 -12.57 13.65
N ASN A 720 -6.62 -11.56 13.23
CA ASN A 720 -6.79 -10.28 13.93
C ASN A 720 -8.11 -10.19 14.74
N GLN A 721 -8.29 -11.07 15.73
CA GLN A 721 -9.13 -10.77 16.90
C GLN A 721 -8.52 -11.33 18.19
N GLY A 722 -8.51 -10.51 19.27
CA GLY A 722 -8.40 -11.01 20.64
C GLY A 722 -7.13 -10.67 21.45
N TYR A 723 -6.22 -9.79 21.02
CA TYR A 723 -5.03 -9.43 21.80
C TYR A 723 -4.66 -7.94 21.79
N TYR A 724 -5.41 -7.13 22.54
CA TYR A 724 -4.95 -5.82 23.02
C TYR A 724 -5.28 -5.67 24.51
N PRO A 725 -4.32 -5.33 25.38
CA PRO A 725 -4.63 -4.60 26.60
C PRO A 725 -4.93 -3.11 26.27
N PRO A 726 -5.72 -2.40 27.09
CA PRO A 726 -5.74 -0.95 27.05
C PRO A 726 -4.37 -0.39 27.51
N SER A 727 -4.01 0.76 26.96
CA SER A 727 -2.80 1.56 27.23
C SER A 727 -2.75 2.09 28.66
#